data_AF-A0A3S9Z6K7-F1
#
_entry.id   AF-A0A3S9Z6K7-F1
#
_cell.length_a   1.000
_cell.length_b   1.000
_cell.length_c   1.000
_cell.angle_alpha   90.00
_cell.angle_beta   90.00
_cell.angle_gamma   90.00
#
_symmetry.space_group_name_H-M   'P 1'
#
loop_
_entity.id
_entity.type
_entity.pdbx_description
1 polymer ?
#
loop_
_entity_poly.entity_id
_entity_poly.type
_entity_poly.pdbx_seq_one_letter_code
_entity_poly.pdbx_strand_id
1 'polypeptide(L)'
;MAPHPEAAALLARSHRLGADPRNTNYAGGNTSAKGAGTDPATGDDVELMWVKGSGGDLGTLTEAGLAALRIDRLRGLEAVYPGVEREDEMVAAFDYCLHGKGGAAPSIDTAMHGLVDAAHVDHLHPDSGIALACAADGEKLTAECFGDTVVWVPWRRPGFQLGLDIAAVKRDNPRAIGCVLGGHGITAWGDTSEECERNSLHIIRTAEAFLVERGRAEPFGPVLDGYAALPEAERRERAAALAPHVRAVASQDRPQVGHFTDSDVVLDFTARAEHPRLAALGTSCPDHFLRTKVRPLVLDLPPSAPLDEVIARLKELHTAYREEYAAYYARHALPDSPAMRGADPAIVLVPGVGMFSFGKDKQTARVAGEFYVNAINVMRGAEAVSRYAPIEESEKFRIEYWALEEAKLQRMPKPKPLATRVALVTGAGSGIGKAIARRLVDEGACVVIADLDADNAAAVAAELGGADKAVAVPVDVTSEEQIAGAFAAAALAFGGVDLVVNNAGISISKPLLETSARDWDLQHDIMARGSFLVSREAARVMIAQGLGGDIVYIASKNAVFAGPNNIAYSATKADQAHQVRLLAAELGEHGIRVNGVNPDGVVRGSGIFAGGWGAKRAAVYGVPEEKLGEFYAQRTILKREVLPEHVANAVFALTGGDLTHTTGLHVPVDAGVAAAFLR
;
A
#
# COMPACT_ATOMS: atom_id res chain seq x y z
N MET A 1 4.23 -21.02 25.69
CA MET A 1 4.93 -20.58 26.91
C MET A 1 4.51 -19.14 27.15
N ALA A 2 4.25 -18.72 28.38
CA ALA A 2 3.96 -17.30 28.62
C ALA A 2 5.20 -16.47 28.29
N PRO A 3 5.06 -15.27 27.69
CA PRO A 3 6.20 -14.40 27.42
C PRO A 3 6.90 -14.02 28.73
N HIS A 4 8.20 -13.77 28.65
CA HIS A 4 8.98 -13.25 29.78
C HIS A 4 8.33 -11.95 30.32
N PRO A 5 8.27 -11.72 31.66
CA PRO A 5 7.60 -10.54 32.22
C PRO A 5 8.05 -9.22 31.59
N GLU A 6 9.36 -9.04 31.39
CA GLU A 6 9.90 -7.84 30.73
C GLU A 6 9.50 -7.72 29.26
N ALA A 7 9.44 -8.83 28.53
CA ALA A 7 8.97 -8.84 27.15
C ALA A 7 7.47 -8.50 27.07
N ALA A 8 6.66 -8.97 28.04
CA ALA A 8 5.24 -8.63 28.12
C ALA A 8 5.04 -7.14 28.43
N ALA A 9 5.79 -6.57 29.38
CA ALA A 9 5.75 -5.15 29.71
C ALA A 9 6.21 -4.26 28.53
N LEU A 10 7.24 -4.71 27.80
CA LEU A 10 7.70 -4.08 26.57
C LEU A 10 6.62 -4.05 25.49
N LEU A 11 5.96 -5.18 25.23
CA LEU A 11 4.89 -5.27 24.22
C LEU A 11 3.75 -4.31 24.56
N ALA A 12 3.31 -4.30 25.83
CA ALA A 12 2.25 -3.41 26.28
C ALA A 12 2.62 -1.92 26.13
N ARG A 13 3.86 -1.53 26.46
CA ARG A 13 4.36 -0.17 26.23
C ARG A 13 4.42 0.17 24.75
N SER A 14 4.92 -0.74 23.93
CA SER A 14 5.03 -0.57 22.47
C SER A 14 3.66 -0.34 21.82
N HIS A 15 2.64 -1.10 22.24
CA HIS A 15 1.26 -0.91 21.76
C HIS A 15 0.71 0.47 22.13
N ARG A 16 0.94 0.94 23.36
CA ARG A 16 0.47 2.27 23.78
C ARG A 16 1.18 3.40 23.06
N LEU A 17 2.52 3.32 22.92
CA LEU A 17 3.29 4.32 22.19
C LEU A 17 2.91 4.34 20.71
N GLY A 18 2.81 3.17 20.08
CA GLY A 18 2.48 3.03 18.65
C GLY A 18 1.00 3.25 18.31
N ALA A 19 0.10 3.35 19.29
CA ALA A 19 -1.31 3.66 19.05
C ALA A 19 -1.55 5.14 18.69
N ASP A 20 -0.59 6.02 18.98
CA ASP A 20 -0.64 7.45 18.62
C ASP A 20 0.44 7.76 17.57
N PRO A 21 0.07 7.98 16.30
CA PRO A 21 1.01 8.28 15.22
C PRO A 21 1.86 9.55 15.45
N ARG A 22 1.49 10.41 16.40
CA ARG A 22 2.31 11.58 16.78
C ARG A 22 3.55 11.19 17.58
N ASN A 23 3.54 10.00 18.20
CA ASN A 23 4.69 9.51 18.97
C ASN A 23 5.72 8.85 18.07
N THR A 24 5.29 8.15 17.02
CA THR A 24 6.17 7.42 16.10
C THR A 24 5.45 7.10 14.79
N ASN A 25 6.21 7.02 13.71
CA ASN A 25 5.69 6.69 12.38
C ASN A 25 5.42 5.19 12.24
N TYR A 26 4.55 4.81 11.30
CA TYR A 26 4.28 3.41 10.99
C TYR A 26 5.55 2.66 10.58
N ALA A 27 5.76 1.48 11.16
CA ALA A 27 6.96 0.66 10.95
C ALA A 27 8.30 1.33 11.34
N GLY A 28 8.26 2.50 11.97
CA GLY A 28 9.39 3.21 12.57
C GLY A 28 9.43 3.07 14.10
N GLY A 29 10.53 3.55 14.69
CA GLY A 29 10.81 3.51 16.13
C GLY A 29 11.17 2.11 16.66
N ASN A 30 11.98 2.02 17.71
CA ASN A 30 12.35 0.78 18.37
C ASN A 30 12.19 0.92 19.89
N THR A 31 11.70 -0.13 20.54
CA THR A 31 11.55 -0.18 21.99
C THR A 31 12.29 -1.41 22.51
N SER A 32 12.82 -1.32 23.74
CA SER A 32 13.55 -2.43 24.37
C SER A 32 13.32 -2.54 25.87
N ALA A 33 13.53 -3.75 26.39
CA ALA A 33 13.59 -4.05 27.81
C ALA A 33 14.73 -5.03 28.09
N LYS A 34 15.46 -4.80 29.17
CA LYS A 34 16.50 -5.69 29.68
C LYS A 34 16.01 -6.38 30.95
N GLY A 35 16.42 -7.62 31.16
CA GLY A 35 16.06 -8.37 32.36
C GLY A 35 16.85 -9.67 32.49
N ALA A 36 16.78 -10.28 33.67
CA ALA A 36 17.40 -11.56 33.93
C ALA A 36 16.70 -12.68 33.14
N GLY A 37 17.47 -13.65 32.66
CA GLY A 37 17.02 -14.89 32.06
C GLY A 37 17.99 -16.01 32.36
N THR A 38 17.68 -17.23 31.92
CA THR A 38 18.54 -18.40 32.12
C THR A 38 19.10 -18.85 30.78
N ASP A 39 20.41 -19.08 30.70
CA ASP A 39 21.01 -19.66 29.51
C ASP A 39 20.58 -21.13 29.37
N PRO A 40 19.82 -21.51 28.33
CA PRO A 40 19.34 -22.87 28.19
C PRO A 40 20.47 -23.88 27.91
N ALA A 41 21.65 -23.42 27.49
CA ALA A 41 22.81 -24.26 27.22
C ALA A 41 23.68 -24.49 28.47
N THR A 42 23.81 -23.49 29.35
CA THR A 42 24.68 -23.60 30.54
C THR A 42 23.93 -23.69 31.87
N GLY A 43 22.68 -23.22 31.92
CA GLY A 43 21.89 -23.08 33.14
C GLY A 43 22.22 -21.84 33.96
N ASP A 44 23.15 -21.00 33.51
CA ASP A 44 23.58 -19.80 34.24
C ASP A 44 22.57 -18.66 34.10
N ASP A 45 22.53 -17.80 35.12
CA ASP A 45 21.82 -16.53 35.03
C ASP A 45 22.54 -15.60 34.03
N VAL A 46 21.77 -15.07 33.09
CA VAL A 46 22.24 -14.16 32.05
C VAL A 46 21.34 -12.93 31.97
N GLU A 47 21.89 -11.81 31.55
CA GLU A 47 21.09 -10.63 31.23
C GLU A 47 20.70 -10.65 29.75
N LEU A 48 19.40 -10.57 29.50
CA LEU A 48 18.80 -10.57 28.18
C LEU A 48 18.22 -9.20 27.86
N MET A 49 18.23 -8.85 26.59
CA MET A 49 17.49 -7.72 26.04
C MET A 49 16.51 -8.22 25.00
N TRP A 50 15.25 -7.82 25.15
CA TRP A 50 14.23 -7.91 24.12
C TRP A 50 14.12 -6.55 23.45
N VAL A 51 14.23 -6.52 22.13
CA VAL A 51 14.12 -5.29 21.33
C VAL A 51 13.25 -5.54 20.11
N LYS A 52 12.47 -4.55 19.68
CA LYS A 52 11.74 -4.61 18.41
C LYS A 52 12.73 -4.89 17.27
N GLY A 53 12.51 -5.97 16.53
CA GLY A 53 13.31 -6.31 15.35
C GLY A 53 12.95 -5.47 14.12
N SER A 54 13.64 -5.75 13.01
CA SER A 54 13.44 -5.03 11.76
C SER A 54 12.03 -5.28 11.15
N GLY A 55 11.38 -4.22 10.64
CA GLY A 55 10.19 -4.31 9.78
C GLY A 55 8.81 -4.39 10.46
N GLY A 56 8.72 -4.55 11.78
CA GLY A 56 7.43 -4.55 12.51
C GLY A 56 6.96 -3.17 12.96
N ASP A 57 5.66 -3.00 13.18
CA ASP A 57 5.06 -1.79 13.75
C ASP A 57 4.90 -1.91 15.28
N LEU A 58 5.14 -0.81 16.02
CA LEU A 58 5.06 -0.81 17.48
C LEU A 58 3.63 -1.06 17.96
N GLY A 59 2.63 -0.46 17.31
CA GLY A 59 1.22 -0.56 17.67
C GLY A 59 0.64 -1.98 17.57
N THR A 60 1.27 -2.84 16.74
CA THR A 60 0.82 -4.21 16.45
C THR A 60 1.90 -5.26 16.75
N LEU A 61 2.94 -4.88 17.50
CA LEU A 61 4.09 -5.74 17.78
C LEU A 61 3.69 -7.02 18.49
N THR A 62 4.28 -8.15 18.10
CA THR A 62 4.10 -9.44 18.79
C THR A 62 5.45 -9.95 19.28
N GLU A 63 5.46 -10.97 20.13
CA GLU A 63 6.71 -11.58 20.63
C GLU A 63 7.60 -12.09 19.49
N ALA A 64 7.02 -12.62 18.40
CA ALA A 64 7.77 -13.04 17.21
C ALA A 64 8.46 -11.87 16.49
N GLY A 65 8.00 -10.63 16.72
CA GLY A 65 8.61 -9.41 16.22
C GLY A 65 9.76 -8.88 17.07
N LEU A 66 10.09 -9.54 18.20
CA LEU A 66 11.21 -9.17 19.06
C LEU A 66 12.46 -9.98 18.69
N ALA A 67 13.62 -9.33 18.78
CA ALA A 67 14.92 -9.99 18.85
C ALA A 67 15.32 -10.09 20.33
N ALA A 68 15.76 -11.28 20.76
CA ALA A 68 16.29 -11.52 22.10
C ALA A 68 17.82 -11.65 22.02
N LEU A 69 18.56 -10.82 22.74
CA LEU A 69 20.03 -10.77 22.70
C LEU A 69 20.62 -10.86 24.11
N ARG A 70 21.79 -11.49 24.23
CA ARG A 70 22.61 -11.50 25.43
C ARG A 70 23.37 -10.17 25.56
N ILE A 71 23.15 -9.45 26.66
CA ILE A 71 23.74 -8.13 26.88
C ILE A 71 25.26 -8.19 27.04
N ASP A 72 25.78 -9.21 27.74
CA ASP A 72 27.22 -9.41 27.92
C ASP A 72 27.94 -9.55 26.56
N ARG A 73 27.34 -10.28 25.63
CA ARG A 73 27.89 -10.45 24.28
C ARG A 73 27.78 -9.17 23.45
N LEU A 74 26.62 -8.49 23.50
CA LEU A 74 26.40 -7.26 22.75
C LEU A 74 27.37 -6.17 23.20
N ARG A 75 27.52 -5.95 24.51
CA ARG A 75 28.49 -4.98 25.04
C ARG A 75 29.94 -5.39 24.74
N GLY A 76 30.22 -6.69 24.72
CA GLY A 76 31.51 -7.23 24.27
C GLY A 76 31.88 -6.90 22.83
N LEU A 77 30.91 -6.56 21.97
CA LEU A 77 31.17 -6.14 20.59
C LEU A 77 31.98 -4.84 20.50
N GLU A 78 32.01 -4.02 21.56
CA GLU A 78 32.85 -2.81 21.62
C GLU A 78 34.34 -3.14 21.42
N ALA A 79 34.80 -4.30 21.93
CA ALA A 79 36.20 -4.73 21.80
C ALA A 79 36.62 -5.11 20.36
N VAL A 80 35.64 -5.35 19.48
CA VAL A 80 35.87 -5.73 18.08
C VAL A 80 35.30 -4.72 17.10
N TYR A 81 34.79 -3.58 17.59
CA TYR A 81 34.22 -2.53 16.75
C TYR A 81 35.31 -1.89 15.87
N PRO A 82 35.22 -1.99 14.53
CA PRO A 82 36.30 -1.56 13.63
C PRO A 82 36.32 -0.06 13.33
N GLY A 83 35.39 0.71 13.90
CA GLY A 83 35.21 2.14 13.64
C GLY A 83 34.16 2.45 12.56
N VAL A 84 33.85 3.74 12.39
CA VAL A 84 32.72 4.25 11.57
C VAL A 84 32.78 3.79 10.12
N GLU A 85 33.97 3.78 9.52
CA GLU A 85 34.18 3.40 8.11
C GLU A 85 33.79 1.94 7.81
N ARG A 86 33.75 1.08 8.83
CA ARG A 86 33.45 -0.35 8.72
C ARG A 86 32.30 -0.78 9.64
N GLU A 87 31.48 0.17 10.07
CA GLU A 87 30.42 -0.11 11.06
C GLU A 87 29.35 -1.08 10.55
N ASP A 88 29.14 -1.19 9.23
CA ASP A 88 28.17 -2.10 8.63
C ASP A 88 28.49 -3.58 8.96
N GLU A 89 29.76 -3.90 9.27
CA GLU A 89 30.18 -5.23 9.75
C GLU A 89 29.52 -5.62 11.08
N MET A 90 29.11 -4.63 11.88
CA MET A 90 28.49 -4.86 13.19
C MET A 90 27.09 -5.47 13.08
N VAL A 91 26.42 -5.35 11.94
CA VAL A 91 25.08 -5.93 11.76
C VAL A 91 25.12 -7.44 11.77
N ALA A 92 26.10 -8.04 11.07
CA ALA A 92 26.33 -9.48 11.14
C ALA A 92 26.82 -9.91 12.53
N ALA A 93 27.49 -9.02 13.27
CA ALA A 93 27.96 -9.32 14.62
C ALA A 93 26.80 -9.53 15.61
N PHE A 94 25.66 -8.86 15.44
CA PHE A 94 24.49 -9.04 16.30
C PHE A 94 23.92 -10.46 16.28
N ASP A 95 24.10 -11.22 15.19
CA ASP A 95 23.64 -12.60 15.10
C ASP A 95 24.35 -13.51 16.13
N TYR A 96 25.59 -13.19 16.51
CA TYR A 96 26.35 -13.91 17.54
C TYR A 96 25.92 -13.55 18.97
N CYS A 97 25.15 -12.47 19.12
CA CYS A 97 24.59 -12.02 20.39
C CYS A 97 23.18 -12.59 20.63
N LEU A 98 22.54 -13.20 19.62
CA LEU A 98 21.18 -13.74 19.74
C LEU A 98 21.08 -14.83 20.82
N HIS A 99 19.95 -14.82 21.51
CA HIS A 99 19.59 -15.78 22.55
C HIS A 99 18.39 -16.63 22.10
N GLY A 100 18.68 -17.83 21.58
CA GLY A 100 17.67 -18.79 21.12
C GLY A 100 17.62 -18.95 19.59
N LYS A 101 16.69 -19.78 19.12
CA LYS A 101 16.44 -20.04 17.69
C LYS A 101 15.03 -19.54 17.34
N GLY A 102 14.90 -18.26 16.99
CA GLY A 102 13.62 -17.64 16.63
C GLY A 102 13.61 -16.13 16.87
N GLY A 103 12.47 -15.49 16.59
CA GLY A 103 12.30 -14.04 16.69
C GLY A 103 12.67 -13.29 15.42
N ALA A 104 12.52 -11.97 15.46
CA ALA A 104 12.89 -11.09 14.37
C ALA A 104 14.41 -10.86 14.34
N ALA A 105 14.94 -10.51 13.16
CA ALA A 105 16.33 -10.08 13.06
C ALA A 105 16.54 -8.75 13.82
N PRO A 106 17.66 -8.58 14.56
CA PRO A 106 18.02 -7.31 15.18
C PRO A 106 18.04 -6.17 14.15
N SER A 107 17.54 -4.99 14.53
CA SER A 107 17.70 -3.79 13.69
C SER A 107 19.11 -3.20 13.86
N ILE A 108 19.49 -2.28 12.98
CA ILE A 108 20.74 -1.52 13.15
C ILE A 108 20.76 -0.73 14.47
N ASP A 109 19.59 -0.21 14.88
CA ASP A 109 19.43 0.54 16.13
C ASP A 109 19.58 -0.31 17.39
N THR A 110 19.73 -1.64 17.27
CA THR A 110 19.94 -2.53 18.42
C THR A 110 21.12 -2.09 19.30
N ALA A 111 22.16 -1.46 18.72
CA ALA A 111 23.27 -0.90 19.47
C ALA A 111 22.85 0.14 20.51
N MET A 112 21.98 1.10 20.16
CA MET A 112 21.56 2.15 21.11
C MET A 112 20.73 1.58 22.25
N HIS A 113 20.00 0.49 22.00
CA HIS A 113 19.26 -0.20 23.04
C HIS A 113 20.18 -0.98 23.98
N GLY A 114 21.20 -1.67 23.47
CA GLY A 114 22.06 -2.55 24.27
C GLY A 114 23.22 -1.84 24.98
N LEU A 115 23.77 -0.78 24.39
CA LEU A 115 24.94 -0.06 24.92
C LEU A 115 24.57 0.98 25.97
N VAL A 116 23.38 1.58 25.88
CA VAL A 116 22.89 2.53 26.90
C VAL A 116 22.61 1.77 28.19
N ASP A 117 23.23 2.24 29.28
CA ASP A 117 23.09 1.66 30.62
C ASP A 117 21.79 2.10 31.29
N ALA A 118 20.69 1.51 30.82
CA ALA A 118 19.33 1.65 31.35
C ALA A 118 18.54 0.36 31.11
N ALA A 119 17.59 0.02 31.99
CA ALA A 119 16.79 -1.19 31.85
C ALA A 119 15.86 -1.13 30.62
N HIS A 120 15.31 0.05 30.33
CA HIS A 120 14.44 0.28 29.17
C HIS A 120 14.96 1.46 28.35
N VAL A 121 14.90 1.29 27.04
CA VAL A 121 15.27 2.32 26.06
C VAL A 121 14.23 2.30 24.95
N ASP A 122 13.73 3.49 24.62
CA ASP A 122 12.85 3.76 23.49
C ASP A 122 13.56 4.70 22.51
N HIS A 123 13.43 4.41 21.23
CA HIS A 123 13.80 5.26 20.11
C HIS A 123 12.56 5.51 19.28
N LEU A 124 12.15 6.76 19.11
CA LEU A 124 10.87 7.12 18.50
C LEU A 124 11.06 8.23 17.46
N HIS A 125 10.09 8.33 16.55
CA HIS A 125 10.10 9.29 15.44
C HIS A 125 8.91 10.27 15.48
N PRO A 126 8.73 11.04 16.57
CA PRO A 126 7.65 12.03 16.66
C PRO A 126 7.91 13.24 15.75
N ASP A 127 6.89 13.75 15.08
CA ASP A 127 7.02 14.94 14.21
C ASP A 127 7.66 16.13 14.95
N SER A 128 7.29 16.33 16.23
CA SER A 128 7.81 17.43 17.06
C SER A 128 9.29 17.29 17.41
N GLY A 129 9.74 16.07 17.72
CA GLY A 129 11.16 15.80 17.99
C GLY A 129 12.01 15.90 16.73
N ILE A 130 11.50 15.39 15.61
CA ILE A 130 12.20 15.47 14.32
C ILE A 130 12.25 16.92 13.82
N ALA A 131 11.23 17.73 14.08
CA ALA A 131 11.25 19.17 13.76
C ALA A 131 12.41 19.89 14.43
N LEU A 132 12.70 19.62 15.72
CA LEU A 132 13.89 20.14 16.38
C LEU A 132 15.18 19.54 15.81
N ALA A 133 15.17 18.23 15.52
CA ALA A 133 16.30 17.52 14.92
C ALA A 133 16.69 18.03 13.53
N CYS A 134 15.73 18.52 12.75
CA CYS A 134 15.92 19.00 11.37
C CYS A 134 15.87 20.54 11.28
N ALA A 135 15.91 21.24 12.42
CA ALA A 135 16.07 22.68 12.45
C ALA A 135 17.56 23.04 12.33
N ALA A 136 17.87 24.10 11.59
CA ALA A 136 19.25 24.57 11.42
C ALA A 136 19.94 24.87 12.77
N ASP A 137 19.18 25.32 13.77
CA ASP A 137 19.64 25.62 15.13
C ASP A 137 19.27 24.52 16.14
N GLY A 138 19.10 23.26 15.70
CA GLY A 138 18.54 22.16 16.48
C GLY A 138 19.19 21.93 17.85
N GLU A 139 20.51 22.03 17.96
CA GLU A 139 21.25 21.91 19.23
C GLU A 139 20.83 22.99 20.24
N LYS A 140 20.82 24.25 19.80
CA LYS A 140 20.41 25.39 20.62
C LYS A 140 18.94 25.28 21.02
N LEU A 141 18.07 24.92 20.08
CA LEU A 141 16.63 24.77 20.34
C LEU A 141 16.35 23.63 21.32
N THR A 142 17.11 22.52 21.24
CA THR A 142 17.02 21.41 22.19
C THR A 142 17.37 21.89 23.61
N ALA A 143 18.46 22.64 23.77
CA ALA A 143 18.84 23.22 25.06
C ALA A 143 17.79 24.22 25.58
N GLU A 144 17.20 25.05 24.72
CA GLU A 144 16.12 25.97 25.12
C GLU A 144 14.84 25.24 25.53
N CYS A 145 14.51 24.14 24.85
CA CYS A 145 13.29 23.37 25.07
C CYS A 145 13.37 22.50 26.34
N PHE A 146 14.51 21.88 26.61
CA PHE A 146 14.65 20.84 27.63
C PHE A 146 15.68 21.14 28.73
N GLY A 147 16.50 22.19 28.57
CA GLY A 147 17.66 22.42 29.41
C GLY A 147 18.60 21.20 29.37
N ASP A 148 19.03 20.73 30.54
CA ASP A 148 19.97 19.60 30.66
C ASP A 148 19.27 18.23 30.75
N THR A 149 17.94 18.17 30.62
CA THR A 149 17.17 16.92 30.78
C THR A 149 17.10 16.08 29.50
N VAL A 150 17.26 16.71 28.33
CA VAL A 150 17.34 16.03 27.04
C VAL A 150 18.52 16.63 26.29
N VAL A 151 19.45 15.78 25.87
CA VAL A 151 20.73 16.22 25.31
C VAL A 151 20.71 16.10 23.79
N TRP A 152 21.31 17.06 23.10
CA TRP A 152 21.51 17.00 21.65
C TRP A 152 22.64 16.03 21.30
N VAL A 153 22.38 15.16 20.32
CA VAL A 153 23.41 14.33 19.67
C VAL A 153 23.48 14.78 18.21
N PRO A 154 24.65 15.23 17.71
CA PRO A 154 24.81 15.60 16.29
C PRO A 154 24.43 14.46 15.35
N TRP A 155 24.13 14.77 14.08
CA TRP A 155 23.82 13.76 13.09
C TRP A 155 24.89 12.67 13.03
N ARG A 156 24.43 11.42 13.15
CA ARG A 156 25.20 10.20 12.93
C ARG A 156 24.32 9.25 12.14
N ARG A 157 24.92 8.53 11.20
CA ARG A 157 24.25 7.40 10.56
C ARG A 157 23.82 6.38 11.64
N PRO A 158 22.61 5.82 11.57
CA PRO A 158 22.18 4.73 12.45
C PRO A 158 23.19 3.58 12.41
N GLY A 159 23.66 3.14 13.58
CA GLY A 159 24.80 2.23 13.66
C GLY A 159 25.37 2.07 15.06
N PHE A 160 26.47 1.32 15.17
CA PHE A 160 27.11 1.01 16.45
C PHE A 160 27.72 2.25 17.10
N GLN A 161 28.31 3.16 16.31
CA GLN A 161 28.87 4.42 16.83
C GLN A 161 27.81 5.30 17.48
N LEU A 162 26.63 5.42 16.86
CA LEU A 162 25.52 6.18 17.45
C LEU A 162 25.12 5.59 18.82
N GLY A 163 25.12 4.27 18.96
CA GLY A 163 24.89 3.62 20.24
C GLY A 163 25.94 3.98 21.31
N LEU A 164 27.22 4.04 20.93
CA LEU A 164 28.31 4.49 21.82
C LEU A 164 28.15 5.97 22.20
N ASP A 165 27.80 6.82 21.24
CA ASP A 165 27.62 8.26 21.46
C ASP A 165 26.48 8.51 22.47
N ILE A 166 25.34 7.81 22.34
CA ILE A 166 24.20 7.93 23.29
C ILE A 166 24.54 7.32 24.65
N ALA A 167 25.28 6.20 24.70
CA ALA A 167 25.74 5.62 25.96
C ALA A 167 26.66 6.57 26.74
N ALA A 168 27.54 7.29 26.03
CA ALA A 168 28.37 8.34 26.62
C ALA A 168 27.51 9.48 27.19
N VAL A 169 26.47 9.92 26.47
CA VAL A 169 25.53 10.94 26.98
C VAL A 169 24.88 10.51 28.29
N LYS A 170 24.35 9.27 28.37
CA LYS A 170 23.73 8.75 29.59
C LYS A 170 24.71 8.75 30.78
N ARG A 171 25.95 8.35 30.54
CA ARG A 171 27.00 8.29 31.57
C ARG A 171 27.40 9.69 32.05
N ASP A 172 27.59 10.60 31.11
CA ASP A 172 28.19 11.92 31.39
C ASP A 172 27.13 12.94 31.85
N ASN A 173 25.84 12.64 31.65
CA ASN A 173 24.71 13.49 32.06
C ASN A 173 23.68 12.70 32.90
N PRO A 174 23.91 12.53 34.22
CA PRO A 174 23.02 11.71 35.07
C PRO A 174 21.57 12.20 35.18
N ARG A 175 21.32 13.48 34.87
CA ARG A 175 19.97 14.08 34.84
C ARG A 175 19.24 13.88 33.52
N ALA A 176 19.94 13.41 32.48
CA ALA A 176 19.34 13.22 31.17
C ALA A 176 18.37 12.03 31.21
N ILE A 177 17.20 12.21 30.60
CA ILE A 177 16.18 11.19 30.42
C ILE A 177 16.10 10.68 28.98
N GLY A 178 16.85 11.30 28.07
CA GLY A 178 16.81 11.04 26.64
C GLY A 178 17.71 11.96 25.82
N CYS A 179 17.65 11.79 24.50
CA CYS A 179 18.34 12.65 23.53
C CYS A 179 17.43 13.05 22.37
N VAL A 180 17.72 14.22 21.79
CA VAL A 180 17.32 14.55 20.41
C VAL A 180 18.48 14.20 19.49
N LEU A 181 18.24 13.36 18.50
CA LEU A 181 19.22 12.92 17.51
C LEU A 181 19.07 13.79 16.27
N GLY A 182 20.02 14.69 16.02
CA GLY A 182 19.98 15.60 14.87
C GLY A 182 19.76 14.84 13.57
N GLY A 183 18.81 15.28 12.75
CA GLY A 183 18.41 14.63 11.49
C GLY A 183 17.68 13.28 11.60
N HIS A 184 17.34 12.79 12.81
CA HIS A 184 16.79 11.44 12.97
C HIS A 184 15.49 11.38 13.79
N GLY A 185 15.55 11.52 15.12
CA GLY A 185 14.44 11.23 16.02
C GLY A 185 14.82 11.49 17.47
N ILE A 186 14.12 10.85 18.41
CA ILE A 186 14.43 10.96 19.84
C ILE A 186 14.79 9.61 20.45
N THR A 187 15.51 9.65 21.56
CA THR A 187 15.63 8.50 22.46
C THR A 187 15.18 8.88 23.86
N ALA A 188 14.65 7.92 24.59
CA ALA A 188 14.32 8.04 26.00
C ALA A 188 14.70 6.75 26.73
N TRP A 189 14.98 6.85 28.01
CA TRP A 189 15.30 5.70 28.84
C TRP A 189 14.66 5.78 30.22
N GLY A 190 14.55 4.63 30.89
CA GLY A 190 14.00 4.51 32.23
C GLY A 190 14.39 3.22 32.92
N ASP A 191 14.22 3.19 34.24
CA ASP A 191 14.50 2.00 35.06
C ASP A 191 13.32 1.02 35.05
N THR A 192 12.11 1.51 34.74
CA THR A 192 10.92 0.67 34.48
C THR A 192 10.26 1.00 33.15
N SER A 193 9.36 0.12 32.70
CA SER A 193 8.61 0.33 31.46
C SER A 193 7.75 1.59 31.51
N GLU A 194 7.07 1.83 32.64
CA GLU A 194 6.21 3.00 32.86
C GLU A 194 7.03 4.30 32.90
N GLU A 195 8.23 4.26 33.48
CA GLU A 195 9.12 5.41 33.50
C GLU A 195 9.63 5.75 32.10
N CYS A 196 10.08 4.76 31.33
CA CYS A 196 10.56 4.97 29.96
C CYS A 196 9.44 5.55 29.06
N GLU A 197 8.21 5.05 29.21
CA GLU A 197 7.04 5.60 28.52
C GLU A 197 6.77 7.06 28.93
N ARG A 198 6.77 7.35 30.24
CA ARG A 198 6.57 8.70 30.76
C ARG A 198 7.64 9.66 30.24
N ASN A 199 8.91 9.24 30.21
CA ASN A 199 10.01 10.05 29.71
C ASN A 199 9.87 10.29 28.21
N SER A 200 9.55 9.26 27.42
CA SER A 200 9.26 9.40 25.99
C SER A 200 8.17 10.43 25.72
N LEU A 201 7.03 10.30 26.40
CA LEU A 201 5.90 11.21 26.25
C LEU A 201 6.24 12.62 26.75
N HIS A 202 7.04 12.76 27.82
CA HIS A 202 7.50 14.07 28.27
C HIS A 202 8.31 14.78 27.18
N ILE A 203 9.27 14.10 26.56
CA ILE A 203 10.08 14.67 25.48
C ILE A 203 9.18 15.11 24.31
N ILE A 204 8.27 14.24 23.88
CA ILE A 204 7.35 14.49 22.76
C ILE A 204 6.46 15.70 23.04
N ARG A 205 5.77 15.72 24.18
CA ARG A 205 4.78 16.75 24.52
C ARG A 205 5.44 18.10 24.82
N THR A 206 6.62 18.10 25.44
CA THR A 206 7.39 19.34 25.66
C THR A 206 7.86 19.94 24.34
N ALA A 207 8.32 19.12 23.38
CA ALA A 207 8.64 19.62 22.03
C ALA A 207 7.41 20.17 21.32
N GLU A 208 6.26 19.49 21.39
CA GLU A 208 4.99 19.98 20.81
C GLU A 208 4.61 21.34 21.38
N ALA A 209 4.62 21.48 22.71
CA ALA A 209 4.30 22.74 23.37
C ALA A 209 5.29 23.85 22.97
N PHE A 210 6.59 23.55 22.93
CA PHE A 210 7.62 24.51 22.53
C PHE A 210 7.41 25.02 21.10
N LEU A 211 7.12 24.14 20.15
CA LEU A 211 6.86 24.51 18.76
C LEU A 211 5.61 25.39 18.62
N VAL A 212 4.55 25.11 19.39
CA VAL A 212 3.33 25.92 19.39
C VAL A 212 3.55 27.30 20.03
N GLU A 213 4.25 27.36 21.16
CA GLU A 213 4.45 28.60 21.92
C GLU A 213 5.48 29.54 21.29
N ARG A 214 6.54 28.99 20.68
CA ARG A 214 7.66 29.76 20.10
C ARG A 214 7.58 29.89 18.58
N GLY A 215 6.71 29.12 17.95
CA GLY A 215 6.56 29.08 16.49
C GLY A 215 6.00 30.37 15.90
N ARG A 216 6.50 30.77 14.73
CA ARG A 216 5.86 31.82 13.92
C ARG A 216 4.56 31.32 13.30
N ALA A 217 3.59 32.23 13.12
CA ALA A 217 2.23 31.89 12.68
C ALA A 217 2.16 31.29 11.26
N GLU A 218 3.03 31.73 10.35
CA GLU A 218 3.05 31.27 8.95
C GLU A 218 4.41 30.65 8.59
N PRO A 219 4.69 29.43 9.06
CA PRO A 219 6.00 28.79 8.86
C PRO A 219 6.33 28.53 7.38
N PHE A 220 5.32 28.35 6.53
CA PHE A 220 5.49 28.16 5.08
C PHE A 220 5.30 29.45 4.27
N GLY A 221 5.21 30.60 4.93
CA GLY A 221 4.97 31.88 4.29
C GLY A 221 3.50 32.10 3.89
N PRO A 222 3.22 33.16 3.09
CA PRO A 222 1.87 33.50 2.69
C PRO A 222 1.27 32.48 1.74
N VAL A 223 -0.06 32.47 1.63
CA VAL A 223 -0.79 31.72 0.61
C VAL A 223 -0.48 32.31 -0.77
N LEU A 224 -0.21 31.45 -1.75
CA LEU A 224 0.00 31.83 -3.14
C LEU A 224 -1.33 32.11 -3.83
N ASP A 225 -1.41 33.24 -4.53
CA ASP A 225 -2.60 33.63 -5.29
C ASP A 225 -2.97 32.55 -6.32
N GLY A 226 -4.19 32.03 -6.23
CA GLY A 226 -4.72 31.01 -7.14
C GLY A 226 -4.37 29.56 -6.78
N TYR A 227 -3.64 29.30 -5.69
CA TYR A 227 -3.21 27.96 -5.26
C TYR A 227 -4.02 27.38 -4.09
N ALA A 228 -5.08 28.06 -3.69
CA ALA A 228 -5.99 27.57 -2.65
C ALA A 228 -6.60 26.21 -3.02
N ALA A 229 -6.94 25.42 -2.01
CA ALA A 229 -7.63 24.14 -2.20
C ALA A 229 -8.94 24.33 -2.98
N LEU A 230 -9.15 23.48 -3.99
CA LEU A 230 -10.45 23.38 -4.64
C LEU A 230 -11.51 22.86 -3.64
N PRO A 231 -12.79 23.21 -3.84
CA PRO A 231 -13.89 22.59 -3.12
C PRO A 231 -13.80 21.06 -3.20
N GLU A 232 -14.14 20.36 -2.11
CA GLU A 232 -13.88 18.91 -1.97
C GLU A 232 -14.39 18.07 -3.15
N ALA A 233 -15.62 18.35 -3.63
CA ALA A 233 -16.19 17.62 -4.75
C ALA A 233 -15.39 17.82 -6.05
N GLU A 234 -15.14 19.08 -6.43
CA GLU A 234 -14.35 19.44 -7.62
C GLU A 234 -12.93 18.89 -7.53
N ARG A 235 -12.36 18.94 -6.34
CA ARG A 235 -11.03 18.43 -6.04
C ARG A 235 -10.92 16.93 -6.27
N ARG A 236 -11.88 16.15 -5.75
CA ARG A 236 -11.89 14.70 -5.88
C ARG A 236 -12.20 14.24 -7.29
N GLU A 237 -13.08 14.96 -8.00
CA GLU A 237 -13.31 14.74 -9.42
C GLU A 237 -12.02 14.95 -10.22
N ARG A 238 -11.33 16.08 -9.98
CA ARG A 238 -10.05 16.40 -10.63
C ARG A 238 -8.96 15.40 -10.27
N ALA A 239 -8.89 14.95 -9.02
CA ALA A 239 -7.96 13.91 -8.59
C ALA A 239 -8.23 12.57 -9.29
N ALA A 240 -9.49 12.16 -9.43
CA ALA A 240 -9.87 10.94 -10.13
C ALA A 240 -9.51 10.99 -11.62
N ALA A 241 -9.67 12.15 -12.27
CA ALA A 241 -9.28 12.36 -13.66
C ALA A 241 -7.75 12.36 -13.86
N LEU A 242 -6.99 12.87 -12.90
CA LEU A 242 -5.52 12.91 -12.95
C LEU A 242 -4.87 11.58 -12.57
N ALA A 243 -5.45 10.81 -11.65
CA ALA A 243 -4.88 9.60 -11.09
C ALA A 243 -4.30 8.63 -12.14
N PRO A 244 -5.01 8.27 -13.24
CA PRO A 244 -4.46 7.42 -14.29
C PRO A 244 -3.15 7.94 -14.91
N HIS A 245 -3.06 9.26 -15.13
CA HIS A 245 -1.87 9.91 -15.70
C HIS A 245 -0.74 10.05 -14.69
N VAL A 246 -1.06 10.34 -13.42
CA VAL A 246 -0.07 10.39 -12.34
C VAL A 246 0.50 9.00 -12.07
N ARG A 247 -0.32 7.96 -12.12
CA ARG A 247 0.13 6.57 -12.01
C ARG A 247 1.02 6.17 -13.18
N ALA A 248 0.73 6.63 -14.40
CA ALA A 248 1.54 6.36 -15.58
C ALA A 248 2.98 6.86 -15.39
N VAL A 249 3.17 8.09 -14.91
CA VAL A 249 4.52 8.63 -14.65
C VAL A 249 5.21 7.92 -13.48
N ALA A 250 4.47 7.44 -12.49
CA ALA A 250 5.04 6.65 -11.40
C ALA A 250 5.36 5.18 -11.77
N SER A 251 4.97 4.73 -12.98
CA SER A 251 5.00 3.33 -13.39
C SER A 251 5.88 3.03 -14.62
N GLN A 252 6.74 3.96 -15.03
CA GLN A 252 7.58 3.81 -16.22
C GLN A 252 8.70 2.77 -16.02
N ASP A 253 9.33 2.74 -14.85
CA ASP A 253 10.37 1.78 -14.50
C ASP A 253 9.78 0.41 -14.15
N ARG A 254 8.67 0.42 -13.42
CA ARG A 254 7.90 -0.77 -13.04
C ARG A 254 6.47 -0.37 -12.64
N PRO A 255 5.45 -1.21 -12.87
CA PRO A 255 4.09 -0.91 -12.44
C PRO A 255 3.97 -0.65 -10.93
N GLN A 256 3.14 0.32 -10.54
CA GLN A 256 2.85 0.67 -9.15
C GLN A 256 1.33 0.68 -8.87
N VAL A 257 0.98 0.62 -7.59
CA VAL A 257 -0.36 0.94 -7.06
C VAL A 257 -0.31 2.33 -6.42
N GLY A 258 -1.39 3.10 -6.57
CA GLY A 258 -1.53 4.44 -6.00
C GLY A 258 -2.31 4.50 -4.68
N HIS A 259 -2.10 5.59 -3.95
CA HIS A 259 -2.94 6.08 -2.86
C HIS A 259 -3.09 7.60 -2.99
N PHE A 260 -4.32 8.11 -2.82
CA PHE A 260 -4.62 9.53 -2.84
C PHE A 260 -5.02 10.01 -1.44
N THR A 261 -4.49 11.17 -1.05
CA THR A 261 -4.94 11.91 0.13
C THR A 261 -5.08 13.41 -0.19
N ASP A 262 -6.16 13.99 0.32
CA ASP A 262 -6.47 15.41 0.25
C ASP A 262 -6.51 16.05 1.64
N SER A 263 -5.69 15.55 2.56
CA SER A 263 -5.60 16.08 3.93
C SER A 263 -5.26 17.58 3.95
N ASP A 264 -5.80 18.30 4.93
CA ASP A 264 -5.55 19.73 5.13
C ASP A 264 -4.06 20.06 5.27
N VAL A 265 -3.27 19.14 5.83
CA VAL A 265 -1.80 19.29 5.95
C VAL A 265 -1.15 19.46 4.57
N VAL A 266 -1.53 18.63 3.60
CA VAL A 266 -1.01 18.67 2.23
C VAL A 266 -1.56 19.88 1.47
N LEU A 267 -2.86 20.15 1.63
CA LEU A 267 -3.52 21.26 0.96
C LEU A 267 -2.96 22.62 1.41
N ASP A 268 -2.79 22.83 2.72
CA ASP A 268 -2.15 24.03 3.24
C ASP A 268 -0.70 24.11 2.77
N PHE A 269 0.08 23.01 2.83
CA PHE A 269 1.48 23.04 2.37
C PHE A 269 1.59 23.47 0.91
N THR A 270 0.88 22.83 -0.01
CA THR A 270 0.97 23.13 -1.46
C THR A 270 0.40 24.50 -1.85
N ALA A 271 -0.39 25.12 -0.97
CA ALA A 271 -0.91 26.47 -1.19
C ALA A 271 0.07 27.58 -0.77
N ARG A 272 1.21 27.27 -0.14
CA ARG A 272 2.09 28.25 0.52
C ARG A 272 3.34 28.57 -0.28
N ALA A 273 3.88 29.78 -0.12
CA ALA A 273 5.01 30.27 -0.91
C ALA A 273 6.30 29.44 -0.79
N GLU A 274 6.54 28.82 0.36
CA GLU A 274 7.77 28.06 0.61
C GLU A 274 7.72 26.59 0.13
N HIS A 275 6.55 26.09 -0.31
CA HIS A 275 6.40 24.68 -0.68
C HIS A 275 7.36 24.21 -1.78
N PRO A 276 7.72 24.99 -2.82
CA PRO A 276 8.64 24.52 -3.85
C PRO A 276 10.05 24.31 -3.29
N ARG A 277 10.52 25.24 -2.45
CA ARG A 277 11.84 25.14 -1.78
C ARG A 277 11.86 23.94 -0.84
N LEU A 278 10.84 23.80 0.00
CA LEU A 278 10.79 22.74 1.01
C LEU A 278 10.64 21.34 0.38
N ALA A 279 9.80 21.21 -0.66
CA ALA A 279 9.70 19.98 -1.42
C ALA A 279 11.02 19.61 -2.11
N ALA A 280 11.76 20.60 -2.65
CA ALA A 280 13.07 20.35 -3.26
C ALA A 280 14.13 19.88 -2.25
N LEU A 281 14.05 20.31 -0.99
CA LEU A 281 14.93 19.82 0.10
C LEU A 281 14.64 18.36 0.47
N GLY A 282 13.42 17.87 0.20
CA GLY A 282 13.03 16.50 0.45
C GLY A 282 12.68 16.20 1.91
N THR A 283 12.51 14.91 2.21
CA THR A 283 12.02 14.45 3.52
C THR A 283 13.06 14.55 4.64
N SER A 284 12.64 14.31 5.89
CA SER A 284 13.36 14.80 7.08
C SER A 284 14.26 13.78 7.76
N CYS A 285 13.93 12.50 7.74
CA CYS A 285 14.69 11.46 8.44
C CYS A 285 14.95 10.21 7.58
N PRO A 286 15.93 9.36 7.97
CA PRO A 286 16.32 8.13 7.24
C PRO A 286 15.17 7.26 6.77
N ASP A 287 14.19 7.02 7.65
CA ASP A 287 13.04 6.16 7.37
C ASP A 287 12.13 6.73 6.28
N HIS A 288 12.07 8.06 6.16
CA HIS A 288 11.25 8.72 5.15
C HIS A 288 11.79 8.48 3.75
N PHE A 289 13.11 8.61 3.54
CA PHE A 289 13.71 8.47 2.20
C PHE A 289 13.52 7.07 1.62
N LEU A 290 13.60 6.04 2.46
CA LEU A 290 13.37 4.64 2.05
C LEU A 290 11.96 4.40 1.49
N ARG A 291 10.98 5.24 1.86
CA ARG A 291 9.57 5.09 1.49
C ARG A 291 9.10 6.11 0.48
N THR A 292 9.67 7.31 0.50
CA THR A 292 9.20 8.48 -0.28
C THR A 292 10.17 8.89 -1.38
N LYS A 293 11.32 8.23 -1.50
CA LYS A 293 12.51 8.70 -2.22
C LYS A 293 13.04 10.01 -1.64
N VAL A 294 14.09 10.55 -2.26
CA VAL A 294 14.78 11.76 -1.80
C VAL A 294 13.85 12.99 -1.76
N ARG A 295 12.94 13.14 -2.73
CA ARG A 295 11.99 14.26 -2.84
C ARG A 295 10.79 13.92 -3.73
N PRO A 296 9.64 14.60 -3.57
CA PRO A 296 8.48 14.40 -4.44
C PRO A 296 8.68 15.04 -5.82
N LEU A 297 7.81 14.68 -6.76
CA LEU A 297 7.50 15.51 -7.92
C LEU A 297 6.41 16.51 -7.53
N VAL A 298 6.55 17.78 -7.91
CA VAL A 298 5.57 18.83 -7.60
C VAL A 298 5.04 19.40 -8.90
N LEU A 299 3.73 19.35 -9.12
CA LEU A 299 3.09 20.07 -10.22
C LEU A 299 3.14 21.57 -9.94
N ASP A 300 3.55 22.36 -10.92
CA ASP A 300 3.83 23.79 -10.79
C ASP A 300 2.77 24.69 -11.47
N LEU A 301 1.55 24.16 -11.63
CA LEU A 301 0.41 24.87 -12.18
C LEU A 301 -0.67 25.11 -11.13
N PRO A 302 -1.45 26.20 -11.25
CA PRO A 302 -2.57 26.44 -10.36
C PRO A 302 -3.67 25.39 -10.55
N PRO A 303 -4.45 25.08 -9.50
CA PRO A 303 -5.58 24.15 -9.56
C PRO A 303 -6.68 24.54 -10.55
N SER A 304 -6.71 25.77 -11.07
CA SER A 304 -7.67 26.21 -12.08
C SER A 304 -7.21 25.92 -13.52
N ALA A 305 -5.97 25.46 -13.74
CA ALA A 305 -5.45 25.19 -15.07
C ALA A 305 -6.29 24.14 -15.82
N PRO A 306 -6.40 24.20 -17.16
CA PRO A 306 -7.02 23.15 -17.95
C PRO A 306 -6.38 21.77 -17.72
N LEU A 307 -7.19 20.71 -17.73
CA LEU A 307 -6.73 19.36 -17.40
C LEU A 307 -5.67 18.83 -18.38
N ASP A 308 -5.85 19.11 -19.67
CA ASP A 308 -4.91 18.74 -20.74
C ASP A 308 -3.55 19.42 -20.61
N GLU A 309 -3.53 20.71 -20.22
CA GLU A 309 -2.30 21.43 -19.90
C GLU A 309 -1.60 20.82 -18.68
N VAL A 310 -2.36 20.46 -17.64
CA VAL A 310 -1.80 19.78 -16.46
C VAL A 310 -1.18 18.43 -16.82
N ILE A 311 -1.86 17.62 -17.65
CA ILE A 311 -1.35 16.31 -18.09
C ILE A 311 -0.08 16.48 -18.93
N ALA A 312 -0.03 17.47 -19.82
CA ALA A 312 1.17 17.77 -20.60
C ALA A 312 2.33 18.19 -19.68
N ARG A 313 2.07 19.13 -18.76
CA ARG A 313 3.07 19.63 -17.82
C ARG A 313 3.60 18.54 -16.89
N LEU A 314 2.75 17.64 -16.42
CA LEU A 314 3.13 16.50 -15.61
C LEU A 314 4.19 15.61 -16.31
N LYS A 315 4.05 15.37 -17.62
CA LYS A 315 5.01 14.57 -18.39
C LYS A 315 6.37 15.27 -18.56
N GLU A 316 6.36 16.59 -18.75
CA GLU A 316 7.57 17.40 -18.81
C GLU A 316 8.32 17.36 -17.48
N LEU A 317 7.61 17.63 -16.38
CA LEU A 317 8.18 17.59 -15.02
C LEU A 317 8.69 16.20 -14.65
N HIS A 318 8.01 15.14 -15.09
CA HIS A 318 8.47 13.77 -14.88
C HIS A 318 9.78 13.48 -15.61
N THR A 319 9.93 13.96 -16.85
CA THR A 319 11.19 13.84 -17.59
C THR A 319 12.33 14.53 -16.85
N ALA A 320 12.12 15.77 -16.42
CA ALA A 320 13.10 16.51 -15.62
C ALA A 320 13.42 15.82 -14.28
N TYR A 321 12.40 15.33 -13.57
CA TYR A 321 12.57 14.60 -12.32
C TYR A 321 13.48 13.38 -12.49
N ARG A 322 13.27 12.59 -13.56
CA ARG A 322 14.08 11.40 -13.86
C ARG A 322 15.53 11.76 -14.17
N GLU A 323 15.76 12.81 -14.95
CA GLU A 323 17.11 13.31 -15.25
C GLU A 323 17.83 13.78 -13.99
N GLU A 324 17.15 14.56 -13.15
CA GLU A 324 17.72 15.05 -11.90
C GLU A 324 17.99 13.92 -10.90
N TYR A 325 17.12 12.91 -10.82
CA TYR A 325 17.32 11.73 -9.98
C TYR A 325 18.50 10.87 -10.47
N ALA A 326 18.64 10.68 -11.78
CA ALA A 326 19.80 10.00 -12.36
C ALA A 326 21.10 10.78 -12.12
N ALA A 327 21.06 12.11 -12.19
CA ALA A 327 22.20 12.96 -11.87
C ALA A 327 22.57 12.89 -10.37
N TYR A 328 21.57 12.88 -9.47
CA TYR A 328 21.78 12.63 -8.04
C TYR A 328 22.49 11.29 -7.81
N TYR A 329 22.01 10.21 -8.43
CA TYR A 329 22.64 8.90 -8.32
C TYR A 329 24.10 8.94 -8.81
N ALA A 330 24.35 9.52 -9.99
CA ALA A 330 25.69 9.58 -10.58
C ALA A 330 26.69 10.41 -9.76
N ARG A 331 26.23 11.45 -9.06
CA ARG A 331 27.10 12.29 -8.21
C ARG A 331 27.59 11.59 -6.95
N HIS A 332 26.81 10.64 -6.41
CA HIS A 332 27.08 10.02 -5.10
C HIS A 332 27.42 8.53 -5.17
N ALA A 333 27.12 7.86 -6.28
CA ALA A 333 27.45 6.45 -6.47
C ALA A 333 28.96 6.19 -6.42
N LEU A 334 29.34 5.21 -5.62
CA LEU A 334 30.68 4.63 -5.54
C LEU A 334 30.79 3.41 -6.46
N PRO A 335 32.00 2.93 -6.80
CA PRO A 335 32.18 1.76 -7.66
C PRO A 335 31.47 0.48 -7.21
N ASP A 336 31.21 0.35 -5.91
CA ASP A 336 30.54 -0.78 -5.25
C ASP A 336 29.06 -0.50 -4.90
N SER A 337 28.52 0.67 -5.26
CA SER A 337 27.13 1.01 -4.99
C SER A 337 26.15 0.13 -5.79
N PRO A 338 25.01 -0.29 -5.20
CA PRO A 338 23.95 -0.98 -5.93
C PRO A 338 23.44 -0.16 -7.11
N ALA A 339 22.95 -0.84 -8.16
CA ALA A 339 22.37 -0.19 -9.32
C ALA A 339 21.14 0.66 -8.95
N MET A 340 20.92 1.77 -9.69
CA MET A 340 19.77 2.65 -9.49
C MET A 340 18.44 1.87 -9.58
N ARG A 341 17.59 1.99 -8.55
CA ARG A 341 16.33 1.23 -8.41
C ARG A 341 15.14 1.89 -9.13
N GLY A 342 15.40 2.51 -10.28
CA GLY A 342 14.44 3.33 -11.03
C GLY A 342 14.43 4.80 -10.60
N ALA A 343 14.01 5.68 -11.50
CA ALA A 343 14.00 7.14 -11.36
C ALA A 343 12.59 7.74 -11.24
N ASP A 344 11.52 6.94 -11.22
CA ASP A 344 10.15 7.44 -11.07
C ASP A 344 9.84 7.99 -9.67
N PRO A 345 8.96 9.01 -9.54
CA PRO A 345 8.58 9.55 -8.24
C PRO A 345 7.73 8.58 -7.42
N ALA A 346 7.98 8.50 -6.12
CA ALA A 346 7.09 7.80 -5.19
C ALA A 346 5.96 8.70 -4.66
N ILE A 347 6.18 10.02 -4.64
CA ILE A 347 5.24 11.04 -4.18
C ILE A 347 5.06 12.08 -5.27
N VAL A 348 3.81 12.42 -5.57
CA VAL A 348 3.43 13.49 -6.50
C VAL A 348 2.48 14.45 -5.79
N LEU A 349 2.88 15.73 -5.67
CA LEU A 349 2.08 16.80 -5.10
C LEU A 349 1.38 17.58 -6.21
N VAL A 350 0.08 17.80 -6.05
CA VAL A 350 -0.76 18.53 -7.00
C VAL A 350 -1.44 19.68 -6.25
N PRO A 351 -0.98 20.93 -6.44
CA PRO A 351 -1.53 22.07 -5.71
C PRO A 351 -3.04 22.22 -5.89
N GLY A 352 -3.70 22.54 -4.78
CA GLY A 352 -5.16 22.63 -4.68
C GLY A 352 -5.93 21.31 -4.86
N VAL A 353 -5.23 20.19 -5.12
CA VAL A 353 -5.82 18.86 -5.32
C VAL A 353 -5.44 17.86 -4.23
N GLY A 354 -4.16 17.76 -3.87
CA GLY A 354 -3.70 16.82 -2.85
C GLY A 354 -2.41 16.11 -3.25
N MET A 355 -2.22 14.91 -2.72
CA MET A 355 -1.03 14.11 -2.90
C MET A 355 -1.38 12.70 -3.39
N PHE A 356 -0.62 12.25 -4.40
CA PHE A 356 -0.59 10.87 -4.84
C PHE A 356 0.70 10.22 -4.37
N SER A 357 0.59 8.99 -3.88
CA SER A 357 1.71 8.19 -3.38
C SER A 357 1.66 6.80 -4.00
N PHE A 358 2.83 6.20 -4.24
CA PHE A 358 2.95 4.98 -5.04
C PHE A 358 3.82 3.93 -4.36
N GLY A 359 3.45 2.67 -4.58
CA GLY A 359 4.19 1.53 -4.06
C GLY A 359 3.84 0.22 -4.77
N LYS A 360 4.63 -0.82 -4.48
CA LYS A 360 4.46 -2.17 -5.03
C LYS A 360 3.13 -2.85 -4.65
N ASP A 361 2.45 -2.31 -3.65
CA ASP A 361 1.14 -2.69 -3.16
C ASP A 361 0.48 -1.46 -2.52
N LYS A 362 -0.84 -1.53 -2.28
CA LYS A 362 -1.61 -0.40 -1.73
C LYS A 362 -1.13 0.00 -0.34
N GLN A 363 -0.77 -0.96 0.51
CA GLN A 363 -0.27 -0.66 1.86
C GLN A 363 1.01 0.19 1.78
N THR A 364 1.98 -0.21 0.95
CA THR A 364 3.22 0.52 0.73
C THR A 364 2.95 1.92 0.17
N ALA A 365 2.01 2.04 -0.79
CA ALA A 365 1.61 3.34 -1.35
C ALA A 365 1.02 4.26 -0.27
N ARG A 366 0.04 3.76 0.52
CA ARG A 366 -0.57 4.51 1.63
C ARG A 366 0.47 4.95 2.66
N VAL A 367 1.32 4.03 3.09
CA VAL A 367 2.38 4.29 4.07
C VAL A 367 3.34 5.36 3.55
N ALA A 368 3.74 5.32 2.27
CA ALA A 368 4.56 6.37 1.67
C ALA A 368 3.87 7.75 1.75
N GLY A 369 2.57 7.82 1.50
CA GLY A 369 1.77 9.02 1.68
C GLY A 369 1.75 9.52 3.13
N GLU A 370 1.52 8.63 4.10
CA GLU A 370 1.53 8.97 5.54
C GLU A 370 2.90 9.53 5.97
N PHE A 371 3.99 8.87 5.56
CA PHE A 371 5.35 9.35 5.80
C PHE A 371 5.60 10.75 5.23
N TYR A 372 5.05 11.05 4.05
CA TYR A 372 5.21 12.39 3.48
C TYR A 372 4.35 13.45 4.19
N VAL A 373 3.19 13.08 4.74
CA VAL A 373 2.42 13.96 5.65
C VAL A 373 3.25 14.28 6.91
N ASN A 374 3.90 13.27 7.50
CA ASN A 374 4.83 13.49 8.62
C ASN A 374 5.97 14.43 8.22
N ALA A 375 6.58 14.23 7.04
CA ALA A 375 7.62 15.13 6.54
C ALA A 375 7.14 16.59 6.44
N ILE A 376 5.90 16.83 5.97
CA ILE A 376 5.31 18.18 5.95
C ILE A 376 5.16 18.74 7.37
N ASN A 377 4.70 17.95 8.34
CA ASN A 377 4.58 18.41 9.73
C ASN A 377 5.95 18.75 10.34
N VAL A 378 6.98 17.95 10.04
CA VAL A 378 8.36 18.22 10.45
C VAL A 378 8.87 19.52 9.84
N MET A 379 8.68 19.71 8.52
CA MET A 379 9.02 20.96 7.84
C MET A 379 8.32 22.14 8.50
N ARG A 380 7.03 21.99 8.85
CA ARG A 380 6.23 23.02 9.52
C ARG A 380 6.83 23.38 10.87
N GLY A 381 7.13 22.39 11.70
CA GLY A 381 7.72 22.60 13.03
C GLY A 381 9.11 23.25 12.94
N ALA A 382 9.99 22.73 12.09
CA ALA A 382 11.33 23.27 11.92
C ALA A 382 11.31 24.72 11.41
N GLU A 383 10.47 24.99 10.40
CA GLU A 383 10.25 26.35 9.89
C GLU A 383 9.46 27.23 10.86
N ALA A 384 8.81 26.71 11.90
CA ALA A 384 8.12 27.53 12.89
C ALA A 384 9.13 28.23 13.82
N VAL A 385 10.20 27.53 14.21
CA VAL A 385 11.17 28.00 15.22
C VAL A 385 12.55 28.36 14.66
N SER A 386 12.89 27.89 13.46
CA SER A 386 14.15 28.18 12.75
C SER A 386 13.92 27.97 11.24
N ARG A 387 14.87 27.35 10.54
CA ARG A 387 14.81 26.95 9.13
C ARG A 387 14.95 25.43 9.04
N TYR A 388 14.15 24.81 8.17
CA TYR A 388 14.29 23.39 7.87
C TYR A 388 15.61 23.11 7.15
N ALA A 389 16.40 22.21 7.72
CA ALA A 389 17.72 21.78 7.28
C ALA A 389 17.81 20.24 7.47
N PRO A 390 17.33 19.46 6.49
CA PRO A 390 17.48 18.01 6.52
C PRO A 390 18.94 17.63 6.32
N ILE A 391 19.26 16.35 6.52
CA ILE A 391 20.60 15.81 6.29
C ILE A 391 21.11 16.06 4.87
N GLU A 392 22.44 16.05 4.71
CA GLU A 392 23.11 16.24 3.43
C GLU A 392 22.70 15.19 2.37
N GLU A 393 22.73 15.59 1.09
CA GLU A 393 22.32 14.73 -0.03
C GLU A 393 23.14 13.42 -0.11
N SER A 394 24.44 13.49 0.20
CA SER A 394 25.32 12.31 0.25
C SER A 394 24.91 11.30 1.32
N GLU A 395 24.41 11.78 2.46
CA GLU A 395 23.92 10.91 3.54
C GLU A 395 22.60 10.25 3.16
N LYS A 396 21.70 10.98 2.46
CA LYS A 396 20.48 10.39 1.88
C LYS A 396 20.81 9.25 0.92
N PHE A 397 21.82 9.44 0.06
CA PHE A 397 22.28 8.41 -0.88
C PHE A 397 22.78 7.16 -0.16
N ARG A 398 23.63 7.34 0.86
CA ARG A 398 24.17 6.22 1.65
C ARG A 398 23.09 5.40 2.34
N ILE A 399 21.99 6.02 2.74
CA ILE A 399 20.83 5.33 3.34
C ILE A 399 20.00 4.62 2.26
N GLU A 400 19.66 5.30 1.17
CA GLU A 400 18.82 4.76 0.10
C GLU A 400 19.47 3.55 -0.59
N TYR A 401 20.77 3.62 -0.83
CA TYR A 401 21.57 2.59 -1.51
C TYR A 401 22.39 1.72 -0.56
N TRP A 402 21.99 1.67 0.71
CA TRP A 402 22.69 0.90 1.72
C TRP A 402 22.69 -0.60 1.39
N ALA A 403 23.85 -1.25 1.51
CA ALA A 403 24.02 -2.67 1.24
C ALA A 403 23.12 -3.58 2.10
N LEU A 404 22.81 -3.17 3.33
CA LEU A 404 21.90 -3.91 4.21
C LEU A 404 20.46 -3.86 3.72
N GLU A 405 20.02 -2.71 3.24
CA GLU A 405 18.69 -2.58 2.65
C GLU A 405 18.61 -3.36 1.34
N GLU A 406 19.68 -3.36 0.53
CA GLU A 406 19.79 -4.20 -0.65
C GLU A 406 19.69 -5.70 -0.31
N ALA A 407 20.39 -6.16 0.74
CA ALA A 407 20.31 -7.55 1.19
C ALA A 407 18.89 -7.93 1.65
N LYS A 408 18.14 -7.02 2.28
CA LYS A 408 16.72 -7.26 2.63
C LYS A 408 15.86 -7.38 1.38
N LEU A 409 16.02 -6.48 0.42
CA LEU A 409 15.26 -6.50 -0.84
C LEU A 409 15.51 -7.80 -1.63
N GLN A 410 16.75 -8.28 -1.68
CA GLN A 410 17.12 -9.53 -2.36
C GLN A 410 16.54 -10.78 -1.68
N ARG A 411 16.27 -10.74 -0.37
CA ARG A 411 15.65 -11.85 0.38
C ARG A 411 14.13 -11.88 0.27
N MET A 412 13.50 -10.83 -0.28
CA MET A 412 12.06 -10.78 -0.42
C MET A 412 11.55 -11.88 -1.37
N PRO A 413 10.38 -12.48 -1.09
CA PRO A 413 9.77 -13.41 -2.02
C PRO A 413 9.48 -12.71 -3.35
N LYS A 414 9.53 -13.46 -4.45
CA LYS A 414 9.12 -12.94 -5.77
C LYS A 414 7.69 -12.38 -5.68
N PRO A 415 7.40 -11.24 -6.33
CA PRO A 415 6.05 -10.72 -6.39
C PRO A 415 5.07 -11.76 -6.93
N LYS A 416 3.84 -11.74 -6.42
CA LYS A 416 2.77 -12.57 -6.97
C LYS A 416 2.40 -12.12 -8.38
N PRO A 417 1.80 -12.98 -9.22
CA PRO A 417 1.59 -12.68 -10.65
C PRO A 417 0.74 -11.44 -10.92
N LEU A 418 -0.21 -11.11 -10.03
CA LEU A 418 -1.07 -9.93 -10.16
C LEU A 418 -0.70 -8.83 -9.16
N ALA A 419 0.46 -8.91 -8.51
CA ALA A 419 0.99 -7.78 -7.74
C ALA A 419 0.98 -6.53 -8.63
N THR A 420 0.62 -5.38 -8.06
CA THR A 420 0.48 -4.08 -8.75
C THR A 420 -0.65 -3.95 -9.77
N ARG A 421 -1.45 -4.99 -10.01
CA ARG A 421 -2.65 -4.92 -10.86
C ARG A 421 -3.86 -4.42 -10.06
N VAL A 422 -4.64 -3.53 -10.67
CA VAL A 422 -5.92 -3.07 -10.13
C VAL A 422 -7.06 -3.67 -10.93
N ALA A 423 -7.92 -4.44 -10.27
CA ALA A 423 -9.07 -5.10 -10.89
C ALA A 423 -10.39 -4.46 -10.47
N LEU A 424 -11.34 -4.31 -11.39
CA LEU A 424 -12.74 -4.01 -11.10
C LEU A 424 -13.60 -5.20 -11.54
N VAL A 425 -14.34 -5.78 -10.60
CA VAL A 425 -15.18 -6.96 -10.85
C VAL A 425 -16.63 -6.58 -10.60
N THR A 426 -17.47 -6.61 -11.64
CA THR A 426 -18.91 -6.30 -11.51
C THR A 426 -19.69 -7.51 -11.00
N GLY A 427 -20.70 -7.30 -10.16
CA GLY A 427 -21.42 -8.40 -9.50
C GLY A 427 -20.54 -9.21 -8.53
N ALA A 428 -19.59 -8.55 -7.88
CA ALA A 428 -18.58 -9.19 -7.03
C ALA A 428 -19.02 -9.43 -5.57
N GLY A 429 -20.22 -9.00 -5.18
CA GLY A 429 -20.76 -9.22 -3.83
C GLY A 429 -21.14 -10.68 -3.57
N SER A 430 -21.27 -11.52 -4.62
CA SER A 430 -21.63 -12.94 -4.46
C SER A 430 -21.11 -13.83 -5.58
N GLY A 431 -21.26 -15.15 -5.41
CA GLY A 431 -21.05 -16.16 -6.45
C GLY A 431 -19.73 -16.10 -7.20
N ILE A 432 -19.83 -16.15 -8.53
CA ILE A 432 -18.68 -16.17 -9.44
C ILE A 432 -17.84 -14.91 -9.27
N GLY A 433 -18.46 -13.73 -9.19
CA GLY A 433 -17.76 -12.46 -9.00
C GLY A 433 -16.96 -12.43 -7.70
N LYS A 434 -17.55 -12.88 -6.59
CA LYS A 434 -16.85 -13.00 -5.30
C LYS A 434 -15.65 -13.96 -5.38
N ALA A 435 -15.82 -15.12 -6.02
CA ALA A 435 -14.74 -16.10 -6.17
C ALA A 435 -13.60 -15.57 -7.05
N ILE A 436 -13.94 -14.82 -8.11
CA ILE A 436 -12.96 -14.12 -8.95
C ILE A 436 -12.21 -13.08 -8.12
N ALA A 437 -12.92 -12.20 -7.40
CA ALA A 437 -12.30 -11.18 -6.56
C ALA A 437 -11.35 -11.79 -5.52
N ARG A 438 -11.77 -12.86 -4.82
CA ARG A 438 -10.93 -13.63 -3.91
C ARG A 438 -9.66 -14.12 -4.59
N ARG A 439 -9.79 -14.78 -5.74
CA ARG A 439 -8.63 -15.31 -6.47
C ARG A 439 -7.67 -14.20 -6.88
N LEU A 440 -8.17 -13.06 -7.37
CA LEU A 440 -7.31 -11.94 -7.79
C LEU A 440 -6.55 -11.33 -6.60
N VAL A 441 -7.20 -11.16 -5.44
CA VAL A 441 -6.54 -10.70 -4.20
C VAL A 441 -5.49 -11.71 -3.71
N ASP A 442 -5.81 -13.00 -3.75
CA ASP A 442 -4.88 -14.05 -3.35
C ASP A 442 -3.62 -14.08 -4.23
N GLU A 443 -3.71 -13.59 -5.46
CA GLU A 443 -2.62 -13.46 -6.43
C GLU A 443 -1.99 -12.05 -6.45
N GLY A 444 -2.38 -11.17 -5.51
CA GLY A 444 -1.72 -9.89 -5.25
C GLY A 444 -2.37 -8.64 -5.86
N ALA A 445 -3.52 -8.77 -6.54
CA ALA A 445 -4.23 -7.62 -7.09
C ALA A 445 -4.93 -6.79 -6.01
N CYS A 446 -5.08 -5.49 -6.27
CA CYS A 446 -6.07 -4.66 -5.58
C CYS A 446 -7.41 -4.77 -6.32
N VAL A 447 -8.52 -4.95 -5.61
CA VAL A 447 -9.81 -5.27 -6.25
C VAL A 447 -10.93 -4.32 -5.82
N VAL A 448 -11.61 -3.73 -6.80
CA VAL A 448 -12.87 -3.02 -6.61
C VAL A 448 -14.01 -4.03 -6.69
N ILE A 449 -14.72 -4.18 -5.57
CA ILE A 449 -15.92 -5.01 -5.43
C ILE A 449 -17.11 -4.15 -5.88
N ALA A 450 -17.39 -4.19 -7.18
CA ALA A 450 -18.48 -3.46 -7.80
C ALA A 450 -19.75 -4.32 -7.78
N ASP A 451 -20.77 -3.91 -7.03
CA ASP A 451 -22.04 -4.63 -6.94
C ASP A 451 -23.22 -3.67 -6.74
N LEU A 452 -24.43 -4.07 -7.13
CA LEU A 452 -25.63 -3.29 -6.86
C LEU A 452 -25.95 -3.29 -5.35
N ASP A 453 -25.64 -4.39 -4.67
CA ASP A 453 -25.84 -4.56 -3.23
C ASP A 453 -24.61 -4.04 -2.45
N ALA A 454 -24.77 -2.85 -1.87
CA ALA A 454 -23.72 -2.16 -1.12
C ALA A 454 -23.23 -2.95 0.10
N ASP A 455 -24.14 -3.61 0.82
CA ASP A 455 -23.83 -4.32 2.06
C ASP A 455 -23.01 -5.59 1.75
N ASN A 456 -23.42 -6.34 0.73
CA ASN A 456 -22.66 -7.50 0.27
C ASN A 456 -21.28 -7.10 -0.27
N ALA A 457 -21.19 -6.01 -1.04
CA ALA A 457 -19.91 -5.51 -1.52
C ALA A 457 -18.96 -5.15 -0.36
N ALA A 458 -19.48 -4.43 0.65
CA ALA A 458 -18.72 -4.04 1.83
C ALA A 458 -18.24 -5.25 2.64
N ALA A 459 -19.12 -6.24 2.86
CA ALA A 459 -18.76 -7.47 3.56
C ALA A 459 -17.64 -8.24 2.84
N VAL A 460 -17.73 -8.36 1.51
CA VAL A 460 -16.70 -9.04 0.70
C VAL A 460 -15.37 -8.27 0.73
N ALA A 461 -15.40 -6.93 0.61
CA ALA A 461 -14.17 -6.13 0.68
C ALA A 461 -13.47 -6.28 2.04
N ALA A 462 -14.22 -6.27 3.14
CA ALA A 462 -13.67 -6.52 4.48
C ALA A 462 -13.06 -7.94 4.62
N GLU A 463 -13.77 -8.97 4.14
CA GLU A 463 -13.30 -10.36 4.12
C GLU A 463 -12.00 -10.56 3.31
N LEU A 464 -11.76 -9.69 2.33
CA LEU A 464 -10.59 -9.72 1.44
C LEU A 464 -9.39 -8.92 1.95
N GLY A 465 -9.52 -8.25 3.10
CA GLY A 465 -8.43 -7.49 3.72
C GLY A 465 -8.61 -5.97 3.69
N GLY A 466 -9.82 -5.48 3.41
CA GLY A 466 -10.20 -4.07 3.53
C GLY A 466 -9.44 -3.17 2.55
N ALA A 467 -9.41 -1.86 2.83
CA ALA A 467 -8.97 -0.83 1.89
C ALA A 467 -7.54 -0.99 1.33
N ASP A 468 -6.68 -1.79 1.97
CA ASP A 468 -5.33 -2.11 1.49
C ASP A 468 -5.31 -3.23 0.42
N LYS A 469 -6.46 -3.88 0.14
CA LYS A 469 -6.58 -4.94 -0.88
C LYS A 469 -7.87 -4.87 -1.68
N ALA A 470 -8.97 -4.46 -1.07
CA ALA A 470 -10.27 -4.39 -1.70
C ALA A 470 -11.11 -3.20 -1.21
N VAL A 471 -11.81 -2.54 -2.14
CA VAL A 471 -12.78 -1.48 -1.83
C VAL A 471 -14.14 -1.83 -2.41
N ALA A 472 -15.19 -1.57 -1.64
CA ALA A 472 -16.56 -1.78 -2.08
C ALA A 472 -17.09 -0.54 -2.79
N VAL A 473 -17.76 -0.74 -3.92
CA VAL A 473 -18.38 0.35 -4.68
C VAL A 473 -19.78 -0.09 -5.13
N PRO A 474 -20.85 0.55 -4.62
CA PRO A 474 -22.18 0.29 -5.12
C PRO A 474 -22.30 0.80 -6.56
N VAL A 475 -22.70 -0.07 -7.49
CA VAL A 475 -22.87 0.29 -8.89
C VAL A 475 -23.98 -0.50 -9.56
N ASP A 476 -24.92 0.24 -10.16
CA ASP A 476 -25.84 -0.27 -11.17
C ASP A 476 -25.16 -0.17 -12.55
N VAL A 477 -24.86 -1.32 -13.15
CA VAL A 477 -24.23 -1.40 -14.48
C VAL A 477 -25.13 -0.89 -15.62
N THR A 478 -26.38 -0.53 -15.36
CA THR A 478 -27.26 0.14 -16.34
C THR A 478 -27.11 1.66 -16.30
N SER A 479 -26.47 2.22 -15.27
CA SER A 479 -26.26 3.66 -15.08
C SER A 479 -24.84 4.09 -15.47
N GLU A 480 -24.73 4.91 -16.51
CA GLU A 480 -23.44 5.45 -16.98
C GLU A 480 -22.74 6.30 -15.91
N GLU A 481 -23.51 7.08 -15.15
CA GLU A 481 -23.00 7.91 -14.06
C GLU A 481 -22.39 7.06 -12.94
N GLN A 482 -23.09 5.99 -12.52
CA GLN A 482 -22.56 5.13 -11.46
C GLN A 482 -21.34 4.32 -11.93
N ILE A 483 -21.31 3.92 -13.20
CA ILE A 483 -20.12 3.27 -13.79
C ILE A 483 -18.94 4.25 -13.76
N ALA A 484 -19.10 5.48 -14.25
CA ALA A 484 -18.04 6.49 -14.20
C ALA A 484 -17.58 6.75 -12.76
N GLY A 485 -18.51 6.86 -11.82
CA GLY A 485 -18.24 6.97 -10.40
C GLY A 485 -17.44 5.79 -9.83
N ALA A 486 -17.68 4.57 -10.31
CA ALA A 486 -16.93 3.39 -9.89
C ALA A 486 -15.48 3.39 -10.38
N PHE A 487 -15.23 3.84 -11.61
CA PHE A 487 -13.86 4.03 -12.10
C PHE A 487 -13.15 5.19 -11.41
N ALA A 488 -13.87 6.28 -11.08
CA ALA A 488 -13.32 7.37 -10.29
C ALA A 488 -12.93 6.91 -8.87
N ALA A 489 -13.78 6.12 -8.21
CA ALA A 489 -13.47 5.52 -6.91
C ALA A 489 -12.26 4.58 -6.99
N ALA A 490 -12.14 3.77 -8.05
CA ALA A 490 -10.97 2.93 -8.31
C ALA A 490 -9.70 3.77 -8.50
N ALA A 491 -9.79 4.87 -9.24
CA ALA A 491 -8.68 5.78 -9.51
C ALA A 491 -8.18 6.47 -8.24
N LEU A 492 -9.08 6.93 -7.36
CA LEU A 492 -8.71 7.49 -6.06
C LEU A 492 -8.16 6.42 -5.11
N ALA A 493 -8.74 5.22 -5.11
CA ALA A 493 -8.34 4.14 -4.24
C ALA A 493 -6.99 3.52 -4.63
N PHE A 494 -6.69 3.36 -5.91
CA PHE A 494 -5.56 2.56 -6.37
C PHE A 494 -4.75 3.19 -7.50
N GLY A 495 -5.10 4.39 -7.96
CA GLY A 495 -4.43 5.10 -9.05
C GLY A 495 -4.94 4.77 -10.46
N GLY A 496 -5.87 3.81 -10.61
CA GLY A 496 -6.55 3.52 -11.88
C GLY A 496 -7.08 2.09 -11.97
N VAL A 497 -7.19 1.51 -13.18
CA VAL A 497 -7.73 0.16 -13.42
C VAL A 497 -6.98 -0.55 -14.55
N ASP A 498 -6.53 -1.78 -14.31
CA ASP A 498 -5.76 -2.59 -15.27
C ASP A 498 -6.48 -3.87 -15.71
N LEU A 499 -7.49 -4.29 -14.95
CA LEU A 499 -8.27 -5.49 -15.20
C LEU A 499 -9.73 -5.20 -14.94
N VAL A 500 -10.60 -5.50 -15.90
CA VAL A 500 -12.05 -5.46 -15.69
C VAL A 500 -12.61 -6.85 -15.92
N VAL A 501 -13.48 -7.29 -15.01
CA VAL A 501 -14.25 -8.51 -15.18
C VAL A 501 -15.73 -8.17 -15.24
N ASN A 502 -16.28 -8.21 -16.44
CA ASN A 502 -17.71 -8.08 -16.71
C ASN A 502 -18.41 -9.38 -16.28
N ASN A 503 -18.84 -9.42 -15.02
CA ASN A 503 -19.50 -10.58 -14.42
C ASN A 503 -20.97 -10.35 -14.05
N ALA A 504 -21.40 -9.09 -13.83
CA ALA A 504 -22.78 -8.77 -13.51
C ALA A 504 -23.76 -9.37 -14.54
N GLY A 505 -24.83 -10.01 -14.04
CA GLY A 505 -25.84 -10.63 -14.90
C GLY A 505 -26.94 -11.33 -14.12
N ILE A 506 -28.03 -11.60 -14.83
CA ILE A 506 -29.22 -12.28 -14.32
C ILE A 506 -29.62 -13.40 -15.29
N SER A 507 -30.50 -14.30 -14.85
CA SER A 507 -31.06 -15.34 -15.73
C SER A 507 -32.57 -15.45 -15.54
N ILE A 508 -33.32 -15.08 -16.58
CA ILE A 508 -34.77 -15.28 -16.64
C ILE A 508 -35.04 -16.35 -17.70
N SER A 509 -35.45 -17.54 -17.25
CA SER A 509 -35.78 -18.67 -18.11
C SER A 509 -37.30 -18.78 -18.28
N LYS A 510 -37.79 -18.51 -19.49
CA LYS A 510 -39.20 -18.58 -19.87
C LYS A 510 -39.34 -19.13 -21.30
N PRO A 511 -40.42 -19.88 -21.61
CA PRO A 511 -40.79 -20.21 -22.99
C PRO A 511 -40.96 -18.94 -23.84
N LEU A 512 -40.81 -19.06 -25.17
CA LEU A 512 -40.92 -17.93 -26.10
C LEU A 512 -42.24 -17.15 -25.92
N LEU A 513 -43.37 -17.86 -25.84
CA LEU A 513 -44.70 -17.27 -25.73
C LEU A 513 -44.96 -16.55 -24.40
N GLU A 514 -44.12 -16.79 -23.39
CA GLU A 514 -44.23 -16.18 -22.05
C GLU A 514 -43.12 -15.15 -21.79
N THR A 515 -42.13 -15.04 -22.68
CA THR A 515 -41.05 -14.06 -22.57
C THR A 515 -41.59 -12.70 -22.98
N SER A 516 -41.75 -11.80 -22.01
CA SER A 516 -42.22 -10.43 -22.29
C SER A 516 -41.09 -9.56 -22.84
N ALA A 517 -41.44 -8.46 -23.51
CA ALA A 517 -40.46 -7.44 -23.92
C ALA A 517 -39.67 -6.90 -22.72
N ARG A 518 -40.33 -6.70 -21.56
CA ARG A 518 -39.64 -6.30 -20.32
C ARG A 518 -38.61 -7.33 -19.85
N ASP A 519 -38.89 -8.63 -19.95
CA ASP A 519 -37.91 -9.68 -19.61
C ASP A 519 -36.71 -9.67 -20.58
N TRP A 520 -36.96 -9.32 -21.85
CA TRP A 520 -35.94 -9.17 -22.87
C TRP A 520 -35.06 -7.95 -22.59
N ASP A 521 -35.68 -6.78 -22.43
CA ASP A 521 -35.01 -5.49 -22.24
C ASP A 521 -34.16 -5.51 -20.98
N LEU A 522 -34.72 -5.97 -19.85
CA LEU A 522 -33.98 -6.05 -18.58
C LEU A 522 -32.69 -6.88 -18.69
N GLN A 523 -32.74 -8.01 -19.39
CA GLN A 523 -31.56 -8.85 -19.60
C GLN A 523 -30.54 -8.19 -20.52
N HIS A 524 -30.99 -7.50 -21.58
CA HIS A 524 -30.10 -6.79 -22.50
C HIS A 524 -29.49 -5.54 -21.87
N ASP A 525 -30.26 -4.78 -21.10
CA ASP A 525 -29.79 -3.58 -20.40
C ASP A 525 -28.70 -3.92 -19.41
N ILE A 526 -28.89 -4.97 -18.60
CA ILE A 526 -27.91 -5.38 -17.60
C ILE A 526 -26.68 -6.05 -18.25
N MET A 527 -26.89 -7.04 -19.12
CA MET A 527 -25.80 -7.89 -19.57
C MET A 527 -25.13 -7.36 -20.83
N ALA A 528 -25.87 -6.99 -21.88
CA ALA A 528 -25.27 -6.57 -23.14
C ALA A 528 -24.85 -5.09 -23.10
N ARG A 529 -25.79 -4.19 -22.79
CA ARG A 529 -25.52 -2.75 -22.68
C ARG A 529 -24.62 -2.45 -21.49
N GLY A 530 -24.88 -3.04 -20.32
CA GLY A 530 -24.08 -2.80 -19.13
C GLY A 530 -22.61 -3.19 -19.31
N SER A 531 -22.30 -4.37 -19.86
CA SER A 531 -20.90 -4.75 -20.10
C SER A 531 -20.21 -3.89 -21.16
N PHE A 532 -20.96 -3.39 -22.15
CA PHE A 532 -20.45 -2.43 -23.11
C PHE A 532 -20.04 -1.12 -22.42
N LEU A 533 -20.92 -0.56 -21.59
CA LEU A 533 -20.66 0.69 -20.87
C LEU A 533 -19.46 0.58 -19.94
N VAL A 534 -19.40 -0.50 -19.15
CA VAL A 534 -18.27 -0.78 -18.27
C VAL A 534 -16.97 -0.92 -19.07
N SER A 535 -16.98 -1.62 -20.20
CA SER A 535 -15.79 -1.78 -21.04
C SER A 535 -15.36 -0.47 -21.72
N ARG A 536 -16.30 0.40 -22.07
CA ARG A 536 -16.01 1.73 -22.63
C ARG A 536 -15.28 2.61 -21.62
N GLU A 537 -15.77 2.65 -20.37
CA GLU A 537 -15.08 3.40 -19.31
C GLU A 537 -13.73 2.77 -18.94
N ALA A 538 -13.64 1.43 -18.94
CA ALA A 538 -12.38 0.72 -18.77
C ALA A 538 -11.33 1.11 -19.82
N ALA A 539 -11.72 1.13 -21.10
CA ALA A 539 -10.84 1.52 -22.19
C ALA A 539 -10.33 2.96 -22.02
N ARG A 540 -11.19 3.92 -21.63
CA ARG A 540 -10.76 5.31 -21.37
C ARG A 540 -9.68 5.39 -20.30
N VAL A 541 -9.87 4.70 -19.16
CA VAL A 541 -8.87 4.68 -18.08
C VAL A 541 -7.59 3.98 -18.53
N MET A 542 -7.68 2.80 -19.14
CA MET A 542 -6.50 2.03 -19.57
C MET A 542 -5.67 2.78 -20.62
N ILE A 543 -6.33 3.46 -21.58
CA ILE A 543 -5.66 4.31 -22.58
C ILE A 543 -5.00 5.53 -21.92
N ALA A 544 -5.67 6.18 -20.96
CA ALA A 544 -5.10 7.30 -20.22
C ALA A 544 -3.83 6.93 -19.43
N GLN A 545 -3.79 5.71 -18.88
CA GLN A 545 -2.61 5.16 -18.19
C GLN A 545 -1.49 4.78 -19.16
N GLY A 546 -1.83 4.26 -20.35
CA GLY A 546 -0.85 3.74 -21.31
C GLY A 546 -0.09 2.49 -20.83
N LEU A 547 -0.65 1.75 -19.86
CA LEU A 547 -0.04 0.56 -19.26
C LEU A 547 -0.58 -0.76 -19.87
N GLY A 548 -1.43 -0.67 -20.91
CA GLY A 548 -2.21 -1.79 -21.40
C GLY A 548 -3.33 -2.18 -20.44
N GLY A 549 -3.85 -3.41 -20.58
CA GLY A 549 -4.85 -3.92 -19.65
C GLY A 549 -5.54 -5.20 -20.12
N ASP A 550 -6.48 -5.65 -19.31
CA ASP A 550 -7.27 -6.86 -19.55
C ASP A 550 -8.75 -6.59 -19.32
N ILE A 551 -9.61 -6.98 -20.26
CA ILE A 551 -11.05 -7.01 -20.09
C ILE A 551 -11.52 -8.45 -20.27
N VAL A 552 -12.18 -8.99 -19.26
CA VAL A 552 -12.68 -10.38 -19.25
C VAL A 552 -14.18 -10.39 -19.12
N TYR A 553 -14.85 -11.05 -20.06
CA TYR A 553 -16.30 -11.26 -20.02
C TYR A 553 -16.64 -12.62 -19.42
N ILE A 554 -17.48 -12.65 -18.39
CA ILE A 554 -18.12 -13.89 -17.96
C ILE A 554 -19.40 -14.07 -18.80
N ALA A 555 -19.24 -14.74 -19.93
CA ALA A 555 -20.31 -15.03 -20.85
C ALA A 555 -21.10 -16.27 -20.38
N SER A 556 -21.29 -17.26 -21.25
CA SER A 556 -21.99 -18.49 -20.90
C SER A 556 -21.83 -19.51 -22.02
N LYS A 557 -21.88 -20.79 -21.69
CA LYS A 557 -22.14 -21.85 -22.67
C LYS A 557 -23.38 -21.57 -23.55
N ASN A 558 -24.39 -20.86 -23.05
CA ASN A 558 -25.57 -20.48 -23.85
C ASN A 558 -25.28 -19.46 -24.97
N ALA A 559 -24.10 -18.84 -25.00
CA ALA A 559 -23.68 -17.99 -26.12
C ALA A 559 -23.46 -18.78 -27.41
N VAL A 560 -23.16 -20.08 -27.31
CA VAL A 560 -22.81 -20.95 -28.44
C VAL A 560 -23.71 -22.15 -28.60
N PHE A 561 -24.40 -22.56 -27.52
CA PHE A 561 -25.35 -23.66 -27.56
C PHE A 561 -26.75 -23.18 -27.18
N ALA A 562 -27.75 -23.59 -27.96
CA ALA A 562 -29.15 -23.23 -27.73
C ALA A 562 -29.74 -23.99 -26.53
N GLY A 563 -29.79 -23.33 -25.37
CA GLY A 563 -30.58 -23.80 -24.22
C GLY A 563 -32.08 -23.51 -24.41
N PRO A 564 -32.98 -24.50 -24.23
CA PRO A 564 -34.43 -24.25 -24.34
C PRO A 564 -34.91 -23.27 -23.27
N ASN A 565 -35.95 -22.48 -23.60
CA ASN A 565 -36.59 -21.50 -22.72
C ASN A 565 -35.66 -20.38 -22.21
N ASN A 566 -34.67 -19.98 -23.02
CA ASN A 566 -33.68 -18.97 -22.65
C ASN A 566 -33.41 -17.97 -23.80
N ILE A 567 -34.40 -17.65 -24.63
CA ILE A 567 -34.16 -16.85 -25.85
C ILE A 567 -33.47 -15.50 -25.56
N ALA A 568 -33.96 -14.75 -24.58
CA ALA A 568 -33.37 -13.46 -24.18
C ALA A 568 -31.98 -13.62 -23.52
N TYR A 569 -31.83 -14.62 -22.63
CA TYR A 569 -30.55 -14.89 -21.97
C TYR A 569 -29.47 -15.36 -22.96
N SER A 570 -29.79 -16.30 -23.85
CA SER A 570 -28.85 -16.80 -24.85
C SER A 570 -28.48 -15.72 -25.86
N ALA A 571 -29.44 -14.88 -26.28
CA ALA A 571 -29.17 -13.75 -27.17
C ALA A 571 -28.18 -12.74 -26.54
N THR A 572 -28.41 -12.32 -25.29
CA THR A 572 -27.49 -11.42 -24.57
C THR A 572 -26.11 -12.02 -24.35
N LYS A 573 -26.01 -13.31 -24.03
CA LYS A 573 -24.72 -13.99 -23.88
C LYS A 573 -23.99 -14.15 -25.22
N ALA A 574 -24.71 -14.36 -26.32
CA ALA A 574 -24.12 -14.35 -27.66
C ALA A 574 -23.60 -12.95 -28.05
N ASP A 575 -24.34 -11.90 -27.70
CA ASP A 575 -23.91 -10.49 -27.86
C ASP A 575 -22.61 -10.24 -27.10
N GLN A 576 -22.56 -10.52 -25.79
CA GLN A 576 -21.35 -10.40 -24.98
C GLN A 576 -20.17 -11.18 -25.59
N ALA A 577 -20.41 -12.39 -26.09
CA ALA A 577 -19.37 -13.19 -26.73
C ALA A 577 -18.85 -12.57 -28.04
N HIS A 578 -19.69 -11.82 -28.75
CA HIS A 578 -19.26 -11.08 -29.94
C HIS A 578 -18.55 -9.77 -29.57
N GLN A 579 -19.00 -9.04 -28.53
CA GLN A 579 -18.31 -7.86 -28.00
C GLN A 579 -16.84 -8.17 -27.68
N VAL A 580 -16.54 -9.33 -27.09
CA VAL A 580 -15.15 -9.77 -26.84
C VAL A 580 -14.27 -9.68 -28.09
N ARG A 581 -14.77 -10.13 -29.25
CA ARG A 581 -13.99 -10.14 -30.49
C ARG A 581 -13.86 -8.74 -31.09
N LEU A 582 -14.94 -7.95 -31.05
CA LEU A 582 -14.94 -6.57 -31.53
C LEU A 582 -13.96 -5.71 -30.74
N LEU A 583 -14.06 -5.74 -29.41
CA LEU A 583 -13.20 -4.97 -28.53
C LEU A 583 -11.75 -5.47 -28.55
N ALA A 584 -11.51 -6.77 -28.72
CA ALA A 584 -10.16 -7.30 -28.91
C ALA A 584 -9.48 -6.73 -30.17
N ALA A 585 -10.25 -6.56 -31.25
CA ALA A 585 -9.74 -6.01 -32.50
C ALA A 585 -9.47 -4.49 -32.40
N GLU A 586 -10.34 -3.77 -31.70
CA GLU A 586 -10.26 -2.32 -31.53
C GLU A 586 -9.20 -1.90 -30.52
N LEU A 587 -9.16 -2.52 -29.34
CA LEU A 587 -8.30 -2.08 -28.23
C LEU A 587 -6.88 -2.68 -28.27
N GLY A 588 -6.62 -3.59 -29.21
CA GLY A 588 -5.33 -4.26 -29.33
C GLY A 588 -4.16 -3.30 -29.59
N GLU A 589 -4.39 -2.19 -30.31
CA GLU A 589 -3.37 -1.16 -30.56
C GLU A 589 -2.89 -0.45 -29.27
N HIS A 590 -3.71 -0.47 -28.22
CA HIS A 590 -3.40 0.09 -26.91
C HIS A 590 -2.82 -0.95 -25.94
N GLY A 591 -2.54 -2.17 -26.39
CA GLY A 591 -2.06 -3.25 -25.54
C GLY A 591 -3.12 -3.76 -24.55
N ILE A 592 -4.41 -3.54 -24.84
CA ILE A 592 -5.53 -4.02 -24.03
C ILE A 592 -6.05 -5.33 -24.64
N ARG A 593 -6.00 -6.41 -23.86
CA ARG A 593 -6.50 -7.72 -24.28
C ARG A 593 -7.95 -7.89 -23.84
N VAL A 594 -8.78 -8.45 -24.70
CA VAL A 594 -10.18 -8.72 -24.38
C VAL A 594 -10.48 -10.20 -24.59
N ASN A 595 -10.89 -10.90 -23.56
CA ASN A 595 -11.16 -12.33 -23.59
C ASN A 595 -12.49 -12.66 -22.89
N GLY A 596 -13.00 -13.86 -23.11
CA GLY A 596 -14.22 -14.37 -22.51
C GLY A 596 -14.02 -15.70 -21.81
N VAL A 597 -14.87 -15.97 -20.82
CA VAL A 597 -15.00 -17.24 -20.13
C VAL A 597 -16.44 -17.73 -20.25
N ASN A 598 -16.62 -18.98 -20.67
CA ASN A 598 -17.92 -19.61 -20.90
C ASN A 598 -18.19 -20.69 -19.84
N PRO A 599 -18.78 -20.32 -18.68
CA PRO A 599 -19.18 -21.30 -17.69
C PRO A 599 -20.46 -22.06 -18.09
N ASP A 600 -20.62 -23.26 -17.55
CA ASP A 600 -21.88 -24.01 -17.53
C ASP A 600 -22.25 -24.45 -16.11
N GLY A 601 -23.55 -24.44 -15.80
CA GLY A 601 -24.09 -25.15 -14.63
C GLY A 601 -23.52 -24.79 -13.25
N VAL A 602 -23.06 -23.56 -13.00
CA VAL A 602 -22.49 -23.15 -11.71
C VAL A 602 -23.59 -22.94 -10.66
N VAL A 603 -23.97 -24.01 -9.95
CA VAL A 603 -25.09 -24.01 -8.99
C VAL A 603 -24.70 -23.43 -7.64
N ARG A 604 -23.54 -23.82 -7.10
CA ARG A 604 -23.12 -23.44 -5.75
C ARG A 604 -22.76 -21.95 -5.66
N GLY A 605 -23.35 -21.25 -4.69
CA GLY A 605 -22.96 -19.90 -4.28
C GLY A 605 -23.36 -18.76 -5.22
N SER A 606 -23.98 -19.06 -6.38
CA SER A 606 -24.39 -18.03 -7.33
C SER A 606 -25.65 -17.29 -6.86
N GLY A 607 -25.62 -15.95 -6.85
CA GLY A 607 -26.78 -15.12 -6.47
C GLY A 607 -28.01 -15.35 -7.36
N ILE A 608 -27.81 -15.82 -8.59
CA ILE A 608 -28.87 -16.24 -9.52
C ILE A 608 -29.66 -17.44 -8.95
N PHE A 609 -29.04 -18.28 -8.12
CA PHE A 609 -29.63 -19.49 -7.55
C PHE A 609 -30.36 -19.23 -6.23
N ALA A 610 -29.86 -18.26 -5.43
CA ALA A 610 -30.47 -17.87 -4.15
C ALA A 610 -31.87 -17.24 -4.31
N GLY A 611 -32.20 -16.67 -5.47
CA GLY A 611 -33.52 -16.10 -5.80
C GLY A 611 -34.62 -17.09 -6.19
N GLY A 612 -34.47 -18.39 -5.86
CA GLY A 612 -35.47 -19.44 -6.13
C GLY A 612 -35.40 -20.09 -7.51
N TRP A 613 -34.39 -19.78 -8.33
CA TRP A 613 -34.15 -20.44 -9.62
C TRP A 613 -33.68 -21.89 -9.45
N GLY A 614 -32.77 -22.14 -8.48
CA GLY A 614 -32.27 -23.48 -8.15
C GLY A 614 -33.41 -24.43 -7.81
N ALA A 615 -34.25 -24.04 -6.84
CA ALA A 615 -35.48 -24.74 -6.48
C ALA A 615 -36.43 -24.99 -7.67
N LYS A 616 -36.68 -23.99 -8.54
CA LYS A 616 -37.53 -24.16 -9.73
C LYS A 616 -36.94 -25.18 -10.72
N ARG A 617 -35.63 -25.17 -10.95
CA ARG A 617 -34.97 -26.12 -11.85
C ARG A 617 -34.87 -27.52 -11.24
N ALA A 618 -34.58 -27.62 -9.95
CA ALA A 618 -34.63 -28.83 -9.17
C ALA A 618 -36.01 -29.51 -9.30
N ALA A 619 -37.08 -28.73 -9.17
CA ALA A 619 -38.46 -29.20 -9.38
C ALA A 619 -38.73 -29.64 -10.83
N VAL A 620 -38.28 -28.87 -11.84
CA VAL A 620 -38.42 -29.25 -13.26
C VAL A 620 -37.72 -30.56 -13.59
N TYR A 621 -36.57 -30.84 -12.98
CA TYR A 621 -35.79 -32.06 -13.21
C TYR A 621 -36.09 -33.19 -12.23
N GLY A 622 -36.94 -32.96 -11.22
CA GLY A 622 -37.27 -33.95 -10.20
C GLY A 622 -36.10 -34.35 -9.30
N VAL A 623 -35.14 -33.45 -9.06
CA VAL A 623 -33.97 -33.70 -8.20
C VAL A 623 -33.98 -32.77 -6.97
N PRO A 624 -33.46 -33.17 -5.81
CA PRO A 624 -33.22 -32.26 -4.70
C PRO A 624 -32.32 -31.10 -5.11
N GLU A 625 -32.59 -29.89 -4.62
CA GLU A 625 -31.82 -28.68 -4.98
C GLU A 625 -30.32 -28.82 -4.64
N GLU A 626 -30.01 -29.40 -3.48
CA GLU A 626 -28.65 -29.73 -3.05
C GLU A 626 -27.90 -30.70 -4.00
N LYS A 627 -28.63 -31.50 -4.79
CA LYS A 627 -28.06 -32.43 -5.77
C LYS A 627 -28.10 -31.91 -7.21
N LEU A 628 -28.60 -30.69 -7.41
CA LEU A 628 -28.75 -30.12 -8.74
C LEU A 628 -27.39 -29.96 -9.44
N GLY A 629 -26.34 -29.59 -8.71
CA GLY A 629 -24.96 -29.50 -9.21
C GLY A 629 -24.43 -30.85 -9.71
N GLU A 630 -24.59 -31.92 -8.92
CA GLU A 630 -24.23 -33.28 -9.30
C GLU A 630 -25.00 -33.76 -10.54
N PHE A 631 -26.29 -33.43 -10.60
CA PHE A 631 -27.14 -33.77 -11.73
C PHE A 631 -26.69 -33.08 -13.03
N TYR A 632 -26.31 -31.79 -12.96
CA TYR A 632 -25.73 -31.09 -14.10
C TYR A 632 -24.39 -31.70 -14.52
N ALA A 633 -23.54 -32.06 -13.56
CA ALA A 633 -22.27 -32.73 -13.83
C ALA A 633 -22.46 -34.02 -14.64
N GLN A 634 -23.53 -34.78 -14.42
CA GLN A 634 -23.80 -36.01 -15.20
C GLN A 634 -24.01 -35.77 -16.70
N ARG A 635 -24.22 -34.52 -17.15
CA ARG A 635 -24.38 -34.18 -18.58
C ARG A 635 -23.07 -33.83 -19.28
N THR A 636 -21.99 -33.64 -18.53
CA THR A 636 -20.68 -33.22 -19.05
C THR A 636 -19.78 -34.44 -19.34
N ILE A 637 -18.70 -34.28 -20.09
CA ILE A 637 -17.76 -35.39 -20.39
C ILE A 637 -17.00 -35.81 -19.13
N LEU A 638 -16.53 -34.86 -18.33
CA LEU A 638 -15.70 -35.15 -17.16
C LEU A 638 -16.51 -35.56 -15.93
N LYS A 639 -17.85 -35.45 -15.96
CA LYS A 639 -18.75 -35.79 -14.84
C LYS A 639 -18.40 -35.07 -13.54
N ARG A 640 -17.88 -33.84 -13.64
CA ARG A 640 -17.51 -32.98 -12.52
C ARG A 640 -18.37 -31.74 -12.49
N GLU A 641 -18.69 -31.31 -11.28
CA GLU A 641 -19.40 -30.05 -11.06
C GLU A 641 -18.50 -28.86 -11.41
N VAL A 642 -19.11 -27.82 -12.00
CA VAL A 642 -18.45 -26.55 -12.24
C VAL A 642 -18.78 -25.60 -11.09
N LEU A 643 -17.75 -25.03 -10.48
CA LEU A 643 -17.84 -24.23 -9.26
C LEU A 643 -17.33 -22.80 -9.55
N PRO A 644 -17.72 -21.79 -8.75
CA PRO A 644 -17.23 -20.42 -8.91
C PRO A 644 -15.69 -20.32 -9.01
N GLU A 645 -14.98 -21.13 -8.23
CA GLU A 645 -13.52 -21.14 -8.20
C GLU A 645 -12.92 -21.63 -9.52
N HIS A 646 -13.60 -22.52 -10.25
CA HIS A 646 -13.13 -22.95 -11.57
C HIS A 646 -13.20 -21.81 -12.59
N VAL A 647 -14.20 -20.94 -12.50
CA VAL A 647 -14.30 -19.74 -13.34
C VAL A 647 -13.22 -18.74 -12.96
N ALA A 648 -13.00 -18.53 -11.65
CA ALA A 648 -11.92 -17.69 -11.15
C ALA A 648 -10.53 -18.15 -11.62
N ASN A 649 -10.30 -19.46 -11.67
CA ASN A 649 -9.06 -20.03 -12.20
C ASN A 649 -8.86 -19.72 -13.69
N ALA A 650 -9.92 -19.73 -14.50
CA ALA A 650 -9.83 -19.37 -15.92
C ALA A 650 -9.57 -17.87 -16.13
N VAL A 651 -10.21 -17.01 -15.33
CA VAL A 651 -9.91 -15.57 -15.33
C VAL A 651 -8.43 -15.34 -15.00
N PHE A 652 -7.94 -15.96 -13.93
CA PHE A 652 -6.53 -15.86 -13.55
C PHE A 652 -5.59 -16.41 -14.63
N ALA A 653 -5.90 -17.53 -15.28
CA ALA A 653 -5.05 -18.06 -16.36
C ALA A 653 -4.90 -17.07 -17.53
N LEU A 654 -5.97 -16.31 -17.85
CA LEU A 654 -5.93 -15.27 -18.88
C LEU A 654 -5.12 -14.04 -18.46
N THR A 655 -5.14 -13.68 -17.17
CA THR A 655 -4.63 -12.39 -16.66
C THR A 655 -3.32 -12.49 -15.90
N GLY A 656 -2.91 -13.69 -15.48
CA GLY A 656 -1.75 -13.97 -14.63
C GLY A 656 -0.38 -13.83 -15.31
N GLY A 657 -0.34 -13.42 -16.59
CA GLY A 657 0.89 -13.07 -17.30
C GLY A 657 1.45 -14.14 -18.25
N ASP A 658 0.92 -15.36 -18.27
CA ASP A 658 1.42 -16.41 -19.17
C ASP A 658 0.83 -16.32 -20.60
N LEU A 659 -0.39 -15.80 -20.74
CA LEU A 659 -1.12 -15.75 -22.01
C LEU A 659 -1.02 -14.39 -22.72
N THR A 660 0.13 -13.71 -22.66
CA THR A 660 0.32 -12.33 -23.17
C THR A 660 -0.04 -12.11 -24.64
N HIS A 661 0.04 -13.16 -25.47
CA HIS A 661 -0.28 -13.11 -26.89
C HIS A 661 -1.71 -13.56 -27.23
N THR A 662 -2.59 -13.64 -26.24
CA THR A 662 -3.97 -14.12 -26.38
C THR A 662 -4.99 -13.00 -26.16
N THR A 663 -5.76 -12.68 -27.20
CA THR A 663 -6.90 -11.77 -27.18
C THR A 663 -8.00 -12.29 -28.12
N GLY A 664 -9.26 -11.97 -27.87
CA GLY A 664 -10.43 -12.48 -28.59
C GLY A 664 -10.82 -13.93 -28.26
N LEU A 665 -10.15 -14.56 -27.29
CA LEU A 665 -10.37 -15.96 -26.91
C LEU A 665 -11.63 -16.12 -26.06
N HIS A 666 -12.30 -17.26 -26.19
CA HIS A 666 -13.29 -17.75 -25.23
C HIS A 666 -12.82 -19.05 -24.59
N VAL A 667 -12.71 -19.10 -23.27
CA VAL A 667 -12.30 -20.29 -22.52
C VAL A 667 -13.53 -21.01 -21.97
N PRO A 668 -13.84 -22.24 -22.41
CA PRO A 668 -14.92 -23.03 -21.82
C PRO A 668 -14.55 -23.50 -20.40
N VAL A 669 -15.48 -23.32 -19.47
CA VAL A 669 -15.40 -23.80 -18.09
C VAL A 669 -16.68 -24.58 -17.79
N ASP A 670 -16.81 -25.75 -18.42
CA ASP A 670 -18.07 -26.48 -18.53
C ASP A 670 -17.94 -28.00 -18.25
N ALA A 671 -16.76 -28.45 -17.79
CA ALA A 671 -16.43 -29.86 -17.62
C ALA A 671 -16.62 -30.73 -18.90
N GLY A 672 -16.56 -30.10 -20.08
CA GLY A 672 -16.62 -30.73 -21.39
C GLY A 672 -18.04 -30.92 -21.89
N VAL A 673 -18.76 -29.84 -22.21
CA VAL A 673 -20.05 -29.93 -22.88
C VAL A 673 -19.82 -30.00 -24.39
N ALA A 674 -19.83 -31.21 -24.95
CA ALA A 674 -19.49 -31.46 -26.37
C ALA A 674 -20.26 -30.59 -27.37
N ALA A 675 -21.54 -30.31 -27.09
CA ALA A 675 -22.39 -29.50 -27.96
C ALA A 675 -22.04 -27.99 -27.93
N ALA A 676 -21.19 -27.56 -27.01
CA ALA A 676 -20.75 -26.18 -26.84
C ALA A 676 -19.26 -25.97 -27.18
N PHE A 677 -18.60 -26.97 -27.77
CA PHE A 677 -17.22 -26.83 -28.22
C PHE A 677 -17.10 -25.72 -29.25
N LEU A 678 -16.21 -24.77 -28.96
CA LEU A 678 -15.86 -23.67 -29.85
C LEU A 678 -15.06 -24.22 -31.03
N ARG A 679 -15.35 -23.75 -32.24
CA ARG A 679 -14.71 -24.16 -33.48
C ARG A 679 -14.16 -22.96 -34.22
#